data_AF-A0A9P6ILV3-F1
#
_entry.id   AF-A0A9P6ILV3-F1
#
_cell.length_a   1.000
_cell.length_b   1.000
_cell.length_c   1.000
_cell.angle_alpha   90.00
_cell.angle_beta   90.00
_cell.angle_gamma   90.00
#
_symmetry.space_group_name_H-M   'P 1'
#
loop_
_entity.id
_entity.type
_entity.pdbx_description
1 polymer ?
#
loop_
_entity_poly.entity_id
_entity_poly.type
_entity_poly.pdbx_seq_one_letter_code
_entity_poly.pdbx_strand_id
1 'polypeptide(L)'
;MSRRKVSAVDASVQQQPLRRSWLKTAVAFIPFLTLVISAWLYAFHLHNLANQSMVRSKDTARRSTTTSGTEADHSSPSPISVDEDIVMGDSKDGIFYFIQVSDLHISSFRKASTANFYTFLSTALPLVEPAFVVVTGDLTDAKDKHLVGSMQYMDEWVTYRDALEESGVLTKRNGSFWHDLRGNHDCFNVPRWDSKENLFSSMSASKAPGFMFDVKANYGKYAFIGIDACPQPGPARPYNFFGLFETPDMDYLKQRLARTQGSNHTFVFSHYPVTTTMFGETSEGESFADLSASFSVYMCGHLHKLDWGLGEVLKSYQPSHFLELEVGDMKQHGIYRIMVVDHDMISFSDVSMPMITIPSVLMPSRKEVQNVGQESQSKQNGESSGEKNKRRPALGPRLPTNPIVVVTNPKDSRYLIPKHEPASRIGTSTHIRFLAWTDNQVPEGDHEYVRKDIAIRIKIDGKTHDSPVRFAGTRAEDQTADEEFLPLYVSEWNPQDYNDGKEHEIEIRIVDRFGRVGSSLNVFRVDGQRSDIKGGFGEWIMWSNIALLVKTIFTTGYLTMSLFMLILPKLYSLYLQTSPPPSAHALSKATDEMTSMSSTSTNDIPHYRNGYDAWLDQKRRHLYRLSSTLSSASSRHRFWNRFVNHTIHAHVLRFVHFSTQPILFYTTLIFTLLLVTAPHYWGNFIPSAGEQGQGYFYLQGIYLPNASGHLGGGLGTASFDPAGPERVRRPLSVLSGAISSITGGRLMSSSGSSSGYDDNIVGGTWLPMVDTWMSTIWTVIYDLTIFLYYLMLCATPSGYLYSPSNPHRLRPFHRTWYVRCMIIGIWVFRCCAVWMTAKLYGPSVLWTGIGTWWLMVVGWLMFMVGWSRSHVERDILLRKEDDHDHGEKECEDDVEGAAEHQNTQAEKVGLQARKDGTRANNEDEDDNSDE
;
A
#
# COMPACT_ATOMS: atom_id res chain seq x y z
N MET A 1 84.29 -6.51 -12.57
CA MET A 1 84.61 -5.40 -11.65
C MET A 1 83.45 -4.42 -11.65
N SER A 2 83.14 -3.88 -10.45
CA SER A 2 82.18 -2.81 -10.13
C SER A 2 80.67 -3.09 -10.25
N ARG A 3 80.11 -3.55 -9.13
CA ARG A 3 78.71 -3.36 -8.71
C ARG A 3 78.39 -1.85 -8.68
N ARG A 4 77.29 -1.41 -9.29
CA ARG A 4 76.60 -0.18 -8.86
C ARG A 4 75.18 -0.52 -8.43
N LYS A 5 74.97 -0.45 -7.11
CA LYS A 5 73.66 -0.44 -6.45
C LYS A 5 72.81 0.66 -7.08
N VAL A 6 71.64 0.33 -7.63
CA VAL A 6 70.53 1.27 -7.77
C VAL A 6 69.60 1.01 -6.58
N SER A 7 69.44 2.06 -5.79
CA SER A 7 68.72 2.08 -4.52
C SER A 7 67.22 1.92 -4.70
N ALA A 8 66.61 1.13 -3.82
CA ALA A 8 65.17 1.07 -3.59
C ALA A 8 64.66 2.38 -2.95
N VAL A 9 64.54 3.46 -3.75
CA VAL A 9 63.97 4.75 -3.29
C VAL A 9 62.68 5.13 -4.03
N ASP A 10 62.38 4.54 -5.19
CA ASP A 10 61.27 5.02 -6.04
C ASP A 10 59.87 4.46 -5.73
N ALA A 11 59.70 3.56 -4.77
CA ALA A 11 58.37 3.06 -4.41
C ALA A 11 57.60 3.95 -3.40
N SER A 12 58.27 4.90 -2.72
CA SER A 12 57.66 5.72 -1.66
C SER A 12 57.03 7.02 -2.15
N VAL A 13 57.48 7.55 -3.31
CA VAL A 13 57.04 8.86 -3.83
C VAL A 13 55.72 8.76 -4.60
N GLN A 14 55.38 7.61 -5.19
CA GLN A 14 54.10 7.43 -5.90
C GLN A 14 52.88 7.22 -4.98
N GLN A 15 53.05 6.77 -3.73
CA GLN A 15 51.93 6.57 -2.80
C GLN A 15 51.51 7.85 -2.04
N GLN A 16 52.42 8.83 -1.88
CA GLN A 16 52.13 10.11 -1.22
C GLN A 16 51.07 11.00 -1.92
N PRO A 17 51.06 11.18 -3.27
CA PRO A 17 50.08 12.02 -3.95
C PRO A 17 48.67 11.44 -3.90
N LEU A 18 48.54 10.11 -3.96
CA LEU A 18 47.25 9.41 -3.84
C LEU A 18 46.65 9.60 -2.43
N ARG A 19 47.44 9.41 -1.36
CA ARG A 19 46.99 9.66 0.03
C ARG A 19 46.57 11.12 0.25
N ARG A 20 47.30 12.08 -0.31
CA ARG A 20 46.96 13.52 -0.22
C ARG A 20 45.69 13.89 -1.00
N SER A 21 45.44 13.26 -2.15
CA SER A 21 44.20 13.47 -2.92
C SER A 21 42.99 12.98 -2.15
N TRP A 22 43.01 11.75 -1.65
CA TRP A 22 41.92 11.18 -0.86
C TRP A 22 41.63 11.96 0.42
N LEU A 23 42.66 12.50 1.08
CA LEU A 23 42.47 13.36 2.25
C LEU A 23 41.72 14.65 1.87
N LYS A 24 42.08 15.30 0.77
CA LYS A 24 41.37 16.49 0.27
C LYS A 24 39.94 16.17 -0.17
N THR A 25 39.74 15.03 -0.85
CA THR A 25 38.42 14.53 -1.23
C THR A 25 37.55 14.32 0.01
N ALA A 26 38.08 13.64 1.03
CA ALA A 26 37.36 13.38 2.27
C ALA A 26 36.93 14.68 2.94
N VAL A 27 37.85 15.65 3.09
CA VAL A 27 37.52 16.97 3.66
C VAL A 27 36.43 17.70 2.87
N ALA A 28 36.49 17.67 1.53
CA ALA A 28 35.49 18.30 0.67
C ALA A 28 34.13 17.56 0.69
N PHE A 29 34.12 16.27 1.00
CA PHE A 29 32.92 15.44 1.01
C PHE A 29 32.18 15.47 2.36
N ILE A 30 32.87 15.76 3.47
CA ILE A 30 32.29 15.80 4.82
C ILE A 30 31.00 16.64 4.88
N PRO A 31 30.94 17.90 4.42
CA PRO A 31 29.72 18.71 4.54
C PRO A 31 28.51 18.10 3.84
N PHE A 32 28.74 17.50 2.66
CA PHE A 32 27.70 16.80 1.90
C PHE A 32 27.20 15.57 2.64
N LEU A 33 28.12 14.74 3.15
CA LEU A 33 27.76 13.53 3.87
C LEU A 33 27.06 13.84 5.19
N THR A 34 27.51 14.86 5.93
CA THR A 34 26.88 15.33 7.16
C THR A 34 25.43 15.78 6.90
N LEU A 35 25.17 16.51 5.81
CA LEU A 35 23.81 16.91 5.44
C LEU A 35 22.90 15.71 5.21
N VAL A 36 23.35 14.74 4.40
CA VAL A 36 22.58 13.51 4.10
C VAL A 36 22.32 12.70 5.37
N ILE A 37 23.35 12.47 6.19
CA ILE A 37 23.22 11.71 7.44
C ILE A 37 22.26 12.44 8.40
N SER A 38 22.38 13.77 8.54
CA SER A 38 21.53 14.55 9.44
C SER A 38 20.06 14.49 9.02
N ALA A 39 19.78 14.56 7.71
CA ALA A 39 18.43 14.41 7.19
C ALA A 39 17.84 13.03 7.49
N TRP A 40 18.62 11.96 7.34
CA TRP A 40 18.17 10.60 7.67
C TRP A 40 18.00 10.35 9.16
N LEU A 41 18.89 10.90 9.99
CA LEU A 41 18.72 10.88 11.46
C LEU A 41 17.44 11.61 11.86
N TYR A 42 17.12 12.72 11.19
CA TYR A 42 15.88 13.44 11.42
C TYR A 42 14.64 12.68 10.91
N ALA A 43 14.70 12.05 9.73
CA ALA A 43 13.63 11.19 9.24
C ALA A 43 13.37 9.99 10.19
N PHE A 44 14.44 9.41 10.75
CA PHE A 44 14.33 8.37 11.78
C PHE A 44 13.73 8.92 13.08
N HIS A 45 14.08 10.14 13.48
CA HIS A 45 13.45 10.81 14.61
C HIS A 45 11.93 11.00 14.38
N LEU A 46 11.52 11.51 13.21
CA LEU A 46 10.10 11.63 12.83
C LEU A 46 9.39 10.27 12.84
N HIS A 47 10.06 9.21 12.37
CA HIS A 47 9.51 7.86 12.42
C HIS A 47 9.25 7.42 13.86
N ASN A 48 10.19 7.66 14.78
CA ASN A 48 9.99 7.35 16.19
C ASN A 48 8.89 8.19 16.83
N LEU A 49 8.74 9.48 16.46
CA LEU A 49 7.63 10.32 16.92
C LEU A 49 6.27 9.79 16.42
N ALA A 50 6.21 9.40 15.15
CA ALA A 50 4.98 8.89 14.55
C ALA A 50 4.52 7.57 15.18
N ASN A 51 5.44 6.74 15.69
CA ASN A 51 5.17 5.40 16.20
C ASN A 51 5.30 5.29 17.74
N GLN A 52 5.24 6.39 18.50
CA GLN A 52 5.42 6.31 19.97
C GLN A 52 4.31 5.50 20.65
N SER A 53 3.07 5.52 20.13
CA SER A 53 1.97 4.71 20.64
C SER A 53 2.14 3.22 20.38
N MET A 54 3.04 2.84 19.48
CA MET A 54 3.32 1.44 19.13
C MET A 54 4.42 0.81 20.00
N VAL A 55 5.17 1.62 20.76
CA VAL A 55 6.37 1.18 21.47
C VAL A 55 6.27 1.56 22.94
N ARG A 56 6.73 0.65 23.81
CA ARG A 56 6.77 0.84 25.26
C ARG A 56 7.38 2.19 25.67
N SER A 57 6.65 2.95 26.49
CA SER A 57 7.19 4.15 27.14
C SER A 57 8.32 3.78 28.12
N LYS A 58 9.50 4.38 27.94
CA LYS A 58 10.66 4.20 28.84
C LYS A 58 10.38 4.69 30.26
N ASP A 59 9.40 5.58 30.48
CA ASP A 59 9.08 6.12 31.80
C ASP A 59 8.37 5.09 32.70
N THR A 60 7.64 4.14 32.10
CA THR A 60 7.00 3.04 32.84
C THR A 60 8.02 1.99 33.31
N ALA A 61 9.16 1.86 32.62
CA ALA A 61 10.25 0.94 32.99
C ALA A 61 10.94 1.31 34.32
N ARG A 62 10.89 2.59 34.73
CA ARG A 62 11.42 3.05 36.02
C ARG A 62 10.46 2.88 37.19
N ARG A 63 9.18 2.63 36.95
CA ARG A 63 8.17 2.50 38.01
C ARG A 63 7.82 1.06 38.36
N SER A 64 8.18 0.09 37.52
CA SER A 64 7.97 -1.35 37.80
C SER A 64 9.19 -2.04 38.45
N THR A 65 10.26 -1.32 38.78
CA THR A 65 11.47 -1.89 39.41
C THR A 65 11.41 -1.99 40.94
N THR A 66 10.21 -2.01 41.53
CA THR A 66 10.04 -2.22 42.98
C THR A 66 8.77 -3.01 43.31
N THR A 67 8.62 -4.19 42.71
CA THR A 67 7.88 -5.29 43.34
C THR A 67 8.58 -6.59 42.96
N SER A 68 9.29 -7.15 43.95
CA SER A 68 9.80 -8.51 43.93
C SER A 68 8.66 -9.48 43.64
N GLY A 69 8.70 -10.12 42.47
CA GLY A 69 7.81 -11.19 42.07
C GLY A 69 8.65 -12.32 41.50
N THR A 70 8.55 -13.45 42.18
CA THR A 70 9.08 -14.79 41.88
C THR A 70 9.17 -15.06 40.38
N GLU A 71 10.31 -15.58 39.93
CA GLU A 71 10.49 -16.14 38.59
C GLU A 71 9.38 -17.18 38.35
N ALA A 72 8.41 -16.83 37.50
CA ALA A 72 7.50 -17.80 36.91
C ALA A 72 8.32 -18.51 35.83
N ASP A 73 8.71 -19.74 36.16
CA ASP A 73 9.30 -20.69 35.24
C ASP A 73 8.46 -20.73 33.96
N HIS A 74 9.10 -20.55 32.81
CA HIS A 74 8.47 -20.72 31.51
C HIS A 74 8.15 -22.21 31.35
N SER A 75 7.03 -22.64 31.94
CA SER A 75 6.44 -23.92 31.65
C SER A 75 6.02 -23.89 30.19
N SER A 76 6.74 -24.65 29.38
CA SER A 76 6.29 -25.16 28.09
C SER A 76 4.78 -25.46 28.17
N PRO A 77 3.97 -25.09 27.17
CA PRO A 77 2.56 -25.44 27.18
C PRO A 77 2.44 -26.93 27.44
N SER A 78 1.74 -27.28 28.51
CA SER A 78 1.47 -28.68 28.82
C SER A 78 0.84 -29.31 27.58
N PRO A 79 1.28 -30.50 27.15
CA PRO A 79 0.60 -31.19 26.06
C PRO A 79 -0.89 -31.22 26.39
N ILE A 80 -1.73 -30.87 25.42
CA ILE A 80 -3.19 -31.03 25.52
C ILE A 80 -3.41 -32.40 26.18
N SER A 81 -4.11 -32.44 27.31
CA SER A 81 -4.59 -33.70 27.86
C SER A 81 -5.59 -34.23 26.85
N VAL A 82 -5.09 -34.96 25.85
CA VAL A 82 -5.93 -35.74 24.96
C VAL A 82 -6.60 -36.73 25.88
N ASP A 83 -7.88 -36.51 26.16
CA ASP A 83 -8.69 -37.55 26.76
C ASP A 83 -8.74 -38.67 25.72
N GLU A 84 -7.84 -39.64 25.85
CA GLU A 84 -7.61 -40.74 24.89
C GLU A 84 -8.86 -41.61 24.73
N ASP A 85 -9.84 -41.46 25.62
CA ASP A 85 -11.10 -42.19 25.63
C ASP A 85 -12.18 -41.58 24.70
N ILE A 86 -11.97 -40.38 24.14
CA ILE A 86 -12.94 -39.72 23.26
C ILE A 86 -12.81 -40.21 21.80
N VAL A 87 -13.79 -40.99 21.35
CA VAL A 87 -13.89 -41.54 19.98
C VAL A 87 -14.94 -40.79 19.16
N MET A 88 -14.56 -40.29 17.98
CA MET A 88 -15.53 -39.72 17.02
C MET A 88 -16.37 -40.83 16.38
N GLY A 89 -17.55 -41.09 16.97
CA GLY A 89 -18.52 -42.09 16.54
C GLY A 89 -19.82 -41.51 15.99
N ASP A 90 -20.95 -42.17 16.26
CA ASP A 90 -22.28 -41.77 15.79
C ASP A 90 -23.05 -40.87 16.77
N SER A 91 -22.45 -40.52 17.92
CA SER A 91 -23.07 -39.63 18.90
C SER A 91 -23.21 -38.19 18.37
N LYS A 92 -24.26 -37.50 18.82
CA LYS A 92 -24.51 -36.07 18.60
C LYS A 92 -23.81 -35.15 19.60
N ASP A 93 -23.04 -35.71 20.54
CA ASP A 93 -22.32 -34.95 21.57
C ASP A 93 -21.10 -34.22 20.99
N GLY A 94 -20.58 -33.24 21.74
CA GLY A 94 -19.30 -32.62 21.45
C GLY A 94 -19.26 -31.70 20.24
N ILE A 95 -20.40 -31.30 19.68
CA ILE A 95 -20.48 -30.55 18.43
C ILE A 95 -21.31 -29.26 18.55
N PHE A 96 -20.79 -28.16 17.99
CA PHE A 96 -21.56 -26.95 17.75
C PHE A 96 -21.01 -26.21 16.52
N TYR A 97 -21.80 -25.31 15.96
CA TYR A 97 -21.41 -24.53 14.78
C TYR A 97 -21.88 -23.08 14.86
N PHE A 98 -21.12 -22.18 14.24
CA PHE A 98 -21.39 -20.75 14.18
C PHE A 98 -21.08 -20.19 12.79
N ILE A 99 -21.57 -18.99 12.50
CA ILE A 99 -21.30 -18.32 11.22
C ILE A 99 -20.36 -17.14 11.39
N GLN A 100 -19.40 -17.01 10.47
CA GLN A 100 -18.68 -15.76 10.23
C GLN A 100 -19.17 -15.13 8.92
N VAL A 101 -19.42 -13.83 8.94
CA VAL A 101 -19.66 -13.00 7.75
C VAL A 101 -18.82 -11.73 7.84
N SER A 102 -18.48 -11.11 6.71
CA SER A 102 -17.69 -9.87 6.69
C SER A 102 -18.05 -9.01 5.48
N ASP A 103 -17.64 -7.74 5.53
CA ASP A 103 -17.63 -6.84 4.38
C ASP A 103 -19.02 -6.71 3.75
N LEU A 104 -19.99 -6.33 4.60
CA LEU A 104 -21.40 -6.16 4.23
C LEU A 104 -21.57 -4.97 3.27
N HIS A 105 -20.88 -3.87 3.56
CA HIS A 105 -20.94 -2.60 2.85
C HIS A 105 -22.37 -2.16 2.51
N ILE A 106 -23.21 -2.01 3.53
CA ILE A 106 -24.56 -1.45 3.34
C ILE A 106 -24.42 -0.04 2.80
N SER A 107 -25.02 0.20 1.62
CA SER A 107 -24.78 1.44 0.88
C SER A 107 -26.08 2.14 0.52
N SER A 108 -26.11 3.45 0.77
CA SER A 108 -27.18 4.33 0.28
C SER A 108 -27.10 4.53 -1.25
N PHE A 109 -25.93 4.28 -1.84
CA PHE A 109 -25.65 4.56 -3.26
C PHE A 109 -25.54 3.28 -4.10
N ARG A 110 -25.14 2.15 -3.50
CA ARG A 110 -24.93 0.86 -4.18
C ARG A 110 -25.80 -0.24 -3.56
N LYS A 111 -27.01 -0.39 -4.08
CA LYS A 111 -28.04 -1.27 -3.50
C LYS A 111 -27.74 -2.77 -3.57
N ALA A 112 -26.83 -3.21 -4.44
CA ALA A 112 -26.54 -4.63 -4.65
C ALA A 112 -25.93 -5.31 -3.41
N SER A 113 -25.01 -4.66 -2.71
CA SER A 113 -24.40 -5.21 -1.48
C SER A 113 -25.42 -5.35 -0.37
N THR A 114 -26.28 -4.34 -0.20
CA THR A 114 -27.40 -4.38 0.75
C THR A 114 -28.35 -5.55 0.45
N ALA A 115 -28.70 -5.78 -0.81
CA ALA A 115 -29.54 -6.92 -1.21
C ALA A 115 -28.99 -8.28 -0.76
N ASN A 116 -27.67 -8.51 -0.88
CA ASN A 116 -27.04 -9.75 -0.42
C ASN A 116 -27.20 -9.92 1.08
N PHE A 117 -26.99 -8.86 1.86
CA PHE A 117 -27.17 -8.91 3.31
C PHE A 117 -28.62 -9.23 3.73
N TYR A 118 -29.62 -8.61 3.09
CA TYR A 118 -31.02 -8.96 3.32
C TYR A 118 -31.32 -10.42 2.96
N THR A 119 -30.74 -10.91 1.86
CA THR A 119 -30.87 -12.31 1.43
C THR A 119 -30.25 -13.27 2.44
N PHE A 120 -29.08 -12.93 3.00
CA PHE A 120 -28.44 -13.69 4.06
C PHE A 120 -29.37 -13.81 5.28
N LEU A 121 -29.93 -12.69 5.75
CA LEU A 121 -30.82 -12.66 6.90
C LEU A 121 -32.15 -13.40 6.65
N SER A 122 -32.73 -13.29 5.45
CA SER A 122 -34.01 -13.93 5.15
C SER A 122 -33.88 -15.41 4.81
N THR A 123 -32.77 -15.82 4.17
CA THR A 123 -32.64 -17.12 3.52
C THR A 123 -31.58 -18.01 4.15
N ALA A 124 -30.32 -17.58 4.14
CA ALA A 124 -29.20 -18.43 4.57
C ALA A 124 -29.20 -18.64 6.09
N LEU A 125 -29.37 -17.58 6.87
CA LEU A 125 -29.30 -17.61 8.32
C LEU A 125 -30.40 -18.49 8.95
N PRO A 126 -31.68 -18.44 8.50
CA PRO A 126 -32.72 -19.33 9.01
C PRO A 126 -32.63 -20.77 8.50
N LEU A 127 -31.94 -21.02 7.39
CA LEU A 127 -31.67 -22.38 6.91
C LEU A 127 -30.61 -23.06 7.79
N VAL A 128 -29.53 -22.33 8.10
CA VAL A 128 -28.39 -22.90 8.84
C VAL A 128 -28.69 -23.00 10.34
N GLU A 129 -29.35 -21.99 10.90
CA GLU A 129 -29.67 -21.89 12.34
C GLU A 129 -28.46 -22.10 13.28
N PRO A 130 -27.41 -21.27 13.18
CA PRO A 130 -26.19 -21.44 13.97
C PRO A 130 -26.37 -21.12 15.47
N ALA A 131 -25.35 -21.43 16.27
CA ALA A 131 -25.26 -21.01 17.68
C ALA A 131 -25.24 -19.48 17.83
N PHE A 132 -24.45 -18.80 16.99
CA PHE A 132 -24.33 -17.35 16.93
C PHE A 132 -23.71 -16.94 15.59
N VAL A 133 -23.68 -15.63 15.31
CA VAL A 133 -23.06 -15.01 14.14
C VAL A 133 -22.02 -13.99 14.60
N VAL A 134 -20.84 -14.03 13.98
CA VAL A 134 -19.81 -13.00 14.10
C VAL A 134 -19.68 -12.25 12.78
N VAL A 135 -19.77 -10.93 12.82
CA VAL A 135 -19.56 -10.03 11.69
C VAL A 135 -18.22 -9.32 11.84
N THR A 136 -17.25 -9.61 10.99
CA THR A 136 -15.88 -9.08 11.09
C THR A 136 -15.67 -7.75 10.36
N GLY A 137 -16.61 -6.81 10.48
CA GLY A 137 -16.43 -5.44 10.03
C GLY A 137 -16.95 -5.09 8.63
N ASP A 138 -16.73 -3.81 8.28
CA ASP A 138 -17.25 -3.13 7.09
C ASP A 138 -18.77 -3.30 6.95
N LEU A 139 -19.47 -2.94 8.02
CA LEU A 139 -20.92 -2.99 8.12
C LEU A 139 -21.57 -2.03 7.12
N THR A 140 -21.00 -0.83 7.03
CA THR A 140 -21.45 0.25 6.13
C THR A 140 -20.48 0.50 4.99
N ASP A 141 -20.95 1.16 3.94
CA ASP A 141 -20.11 1.49 2.80
C ASP A 141 -19.40 2.83 2.95
N ALA A 142 -19.99 3.81 3.65
CA ALA A 142 -19.35 5.07 4.04
C ALA A 142 -18.66 5.86 2.90
N LYS A 143 -18.92 5.53 1.63
CA LYS A 143 -18.38 6.19 0.44
C LYS A 143 -19.44 7.11 -0.14
N ASP A 144 -19.03 8.29 -0.60
CA ASP A 144 -19.94 9.19 -1.29
C ASP A 144 -20.41 8.63 -2.64
N LYS A 145 -21.40 9.30 -3.24
CA LYS A 145 -21.97 8.95 -4.55
C LYS A 145 -20.91 8.87 -5.66
N HIS A 146 -19.83 9.64 -5.56
CA HIS A 146 -18.77 9.74 -6.57
C HIS A 146 -17.60 8.79 -6.31
N LEU A 147 -17.63 8.05 -5.20
CA LEU A 147 -16.56 7.17 -4.72
C LEU A 147 -15.25 7.91 -4.42
N VAL A 148 -15.31 9.21 -4.17
CA VAL A 148 -14.14 10.05 -3.92
C VAL A 148 -13.95 10.23 -2.42
N GLY A 149 -14.92 10.86 -1.74
CA GLY A 149 -14.89 11.09 -0.30
C GLY A 149 -15.46 9.93 0.52
N SER A 150 -15.36 10.06 1.84
CA SER A 150 -16.02 9.19 2.81
C SER A 150 -16.52 9.93 4.04
N MET A 151 -17.61 9.42 4.60
CA MET A 151 -18.19 9.83 5.87
C MET A 151 -19.19 8.78 6.36
N GLN A 152 -19.61 8.88 7.61
CA GLN A 152 -20.67 8.04 8.16
C GLN A 152 -22.05 8.56 7.72
N TYR A 153 -22.80 7.74 6.97
CA TYR A 153 -24.15 8.07 6.51
C TYR A 153 -25.21 7.44 7.41
N MET A 154 -26.03 8.28 8.03
CA MET A 154 -27.10 7.82 8.94
C MET A 154 -28.03 6.78 8.29
N ASP A 155 -28.38 6.97 7.01
CA ASP A 155 -29.28 6.06 6.29
C ASP A 155 -28.70 4.63 6.15
N GLU A 156 -27.37 4.48 6.02
CA GLU A 156 -26.71 3.17 5.95
C GLU A 156 -26.79 2.45 7.29
N TRP A 157 -26.52 3.15 8.39
CA TRP A 157 -26.62 2.63 9.74
C TRP A 157 -28.05 2.31 10.17
N VAL A 158 -29.01 3.15 9.80
CA VAL A 158 -30.45 2.88 10.01
C VAL A 158 -30.85 1.62 9.24
N THR A 159 -30.40 1.47 7.98
CA THR A 159 -30.68 0.27 7.18
C THR A 159 -30.11 -0.98 7.83
N TYR A 160 -28.86 -0.93 8.33
CA TYR A 160 -28.26 -2.04 9.06
C TYR A 160 -29.06 -2.43 10.30
N ARG A 161 -29.29 -1.47 11.20
CA ARG A 161 -30.03 -1.70 12.45
C ARG A 161 -31.42 -2.23 12.19
N ASP A 162 -32.17 -1.62 11.26
CA ASP A 162 -33.54 -2.01 10.96
C ASP A 162 -33.58 -3.43 10.39
N ALA A 163 -32.62 -3.84 9.53
CA ALA A 163 -32.53 -5.22 9.04
C ALA A 163 -32.27 -6.24 10.15
N LEU A 164 -31.44 -5.89 11.15
CA LEU A 164 -31.20 -6.75 12.32
C LEU A 164 -32.42 -6.83 13.25
N GLU A 165 -33.11 -5.70 13.50
CA GLU A 165 -34.35 -5.67 14.27
C GLU A 165 -35.42 -6.54 13.63
N GLU A 166 -35.60 -6.38 12.31
CA GLU A 166 -36.65 -7.04 11.57
C GLU A 166 -36.43 -8.55 11.43
N SER A 167 -35.17 -8.98 11.33
CA SER A 167 -34.83 -10.41 11.30
C SER A 167 -34.96 -11.08 12.67
N GLY A 168 -35.14 -10.30 13.74
CA GLY A 168 -35.26 -10.79 15.12
C GLY A 168 -33.94 -11.28 15.74
N VAL A 169 -32.81 -11.12 15.03
CA VAL A 169 -31.51 -11.63 15.47
C VAL A 169 -31.00 -10.95 16.74
N LEU A 170 -31.37 -9.68 16.96
CA LEU A 170 -30.99 -8.92 18.16
C LEU A 170 -31.66 -9.43 19.44
N THR A 171 -32.80 -10.10 19.33
CA THR A 171 -33.53 -10.69 20.48
C THR A 171 -33.26 -12.17 20.66
N LYS A 172 -32.68 -12.83 19.64
CA LYS A 172 -32.39 -14.27 19.68
C LYS A 172 -31.34 -14.57 20.76
N ARG A 173 -31.53 -15.67 21.49
CA ARG A 173 -30.68 -16.09 22.62
C ARG A 173 -30.39 -14.97 23.62
N ASN A 174 -31.42 -14.25 24.06
CA ASN A 174 -31.31 -13.13 25.01
C ASN A 174 -30.28 -12.06 24.58
N GLY A 175 -30.13 -11.83 23.27
CA GLY A 175 -29.23 -10.83 22.71
C GLY A 175 -27.78 -11.27 22.56
N SER A 176 -27.45 -12.55 22.79
CA SER A 176 -26.10 -13.09 22.60
C SER A 176 -25.89 -13.78 21.25
N PHE A 177 -26.78 -13.55 20.27
CA PHE A 177 -26.73 -14.25 19.00
C PHE A 177 -25.91 -13.53 17.92
N TRP A 178 -25.81 -12.21 17.96
CA TRP A 178 -25.17 -11.40 16.92
C TRP A 178 -24.05 -10.55 17.50
N HIS A 179 -22.83 -10.72 16.98
CA HIS A 179 -21.64 -10.00 17.43
C HIS A 179 -20.98 -9.34 16.23
N ASP A 180 -20.77 -8.02 16.29
CA ASP A 180 -20.19 -7.23 15.19
C ASP A 180 -18.93 -6.46 15.62
N LEU A 181 -18.03 -6.26 14.66
CA LEU A 181 -16.85 -5.41 14.79
C LEU A 181 -16.93 -4.25 13.80
N ARG A 182 -16.12 -3.21 14.05
CA ARG A 182 -15.86 -2.17 13.05
C ARG A 182 -14.88 -2.69 12.01
N GLY A 183 -15.13 -2.36 10.75
CA GLY A 183 -14.09 -2.32 9.72
C GLY A 183 -13.66 -0.90 9.39
N ASN A 184 -12.72 -0.78 8.45
CA ASN A 184 -12.17 0.53 8.11
C ASN A 184 -13.24 1.51 7.60
N HIS A 185 -14.27 0.99 6.93
CA HIS A 185 -15.38 1.79 6.45
C HIS A 185 -16.25 2.37 7.58
N ASP A 186 -16.39 1.63 8.67
CA ASP A 186 -17.20 2.02 9.84
C ASP A 186 -16.52 3.09 10.71
N CYS A 187 -15.24 3.38 10.45
CA CYS A 187 -14.45 4.40 11.14
C CYS A 187 -13.97 5.53 10.22
N PHE A 188 -14.40 5.61 8.96
CA PHE A 188 -14.08 6.76 8.10
C PHE A 188 -14.67 8.07 8.63
N ASN A 189 -13.82 9.10 8.72
CA ASN A 189 -14.20 10.44 9.18
C ASN A 189 -14.80 10.44 10.60
N VAL A 190 -14.29 9.59 11.48
CA VAL A 190 -14.73 9.47 12.88
C VAL A 190 -13.64 10.04 13.79
N PRO A 191 -13.89 11.17 14.48
CA PRO A 191 -12.87 11.85 15.25
C PRO A 191 -12.58 11.15 16.57
N ARG A 192 -13.60 10.56 17.23
CA ARG A 192 -13.48 9.88 18.53
C ARG A 192 -14.56 8.83 18.69
N TRP A 193 -14.38 7.95 19.66
CA TRP A 193 -15.38 6.94 19.99
C TRP A 193 -16.71 7.53 20.48
N ASP A 194 -16.66 8.57 21.31
CA ASP A 194 -17.82 9.24 21.91
C ASP A 194 -18.42 10.34 21.01
N SER A 195 -17.86 10.55 19.82
CA SER A 195 -18.35 11.53 18.87
C SER A 195 -19.68 11.10 18.24
N LYS A 196 -20.53 12.07 17.89
CA LYS A 196 -21.81 11.81 17.21
C LYS A 196 -21.64 11.14 15.85
N GLU A 197 -20.46 11.30 15.24
CA GLU A 197 -20.09 10.67 13.97
C GLU A 197 -19.78 9.18 14.13
N ASN A 198 -19.43 8.69 15.33
CA ASN A 198 -19.25 7.27 15.58
C ASN A 198 -20.59 6.54 15.72
N LEU A 199 -21.27 6.35 14.60
CA LEU A 199 -22.58 5.70 14.56
C LEU A 199 -22.51 4.22 14.98
N PHE A 200 -21.36 3.55 14.88
CA PHE A 200 -21.17 2.20 15.42
C PHE A 200 -21.50 2.13 16.92
N SER A 201 -21.02 3.08 17.73
CA SER A 201 -21.24 3.09 19.19
C SER A 201 -22.72 3.17 19.61
N SER A 202 -23.61 3.57 18.72
CA SER A 202 -25.04 3.74 19.00
C SER A 202 -25.95 2.80 18.21
N MET A 203 -25.54 2.42 16.99
CA MET A 203 -26.38 1.72 16.00
C MET A 203 -25.96 0.29 15.73
N SER A 204 -24.72 -0.11 16.05
CA SER A 204 -24.31 -1.51 15.91
C SER A 204 -24.95 -2.40 16.99
N ALA A 205 -24.84 -3.71 16.84
CA ALA A 205 -25.28 -4.65 17.86
C ALA A 205 -24.35 -4.61 19.08
N SER A 206 -23.03 -4.57 18.88
CA SER A 206 -22.05 -4.67 19.98
C SER A 206 -21.86 -3.37 20.73
N LYS A 207 -21.93 -2.21 20.04
CA LYS A 207 -21.77 -0.86 20.63
C LYS A 207 -20.49 -0.66 21.46
N ALA A 208 -19.48 -1.49 21.25
CA ALA A 208 -18.25 -1.56 22.03
C ALA A 208 -17.04 -1.82 21.12
N PRO A 209 -15.81 -1.40 21.49
CA PRO A 209 -14.60 -1.59 20.69
C PRO A 209 -14.12 -3.05 20.79
N GLY A 210 -14.94 -3.98 20.28
CA GLY A 210 -14.77 -5.41 20.42
C GLY A 210 -15.74 -6.09 21.39
N PHE A 211 -15.74 -7.41 21.39
CA PHE A 211 -16.59 -8.26 22.23
C PHE A 211 -15.79 -9.42 22.82
N MET A 212 -16.24 -9.98 23.93
CA MET A 212 -15.69 -11.22 24.49
C MET A 212 -16.81 -12.05 25.09
N PHE A 213 -16.88 -13.33 24.73
CA PHE A 213 -17.81 -14.28 25.34
C PHE A 213 -17.24 -15.70 25.27
N ASP A 214 -17.83 -16.59 26.07
CA ASP A 214 -17.47 -18.00 26.10
C ASP A 214 -18.69 -18.85 25.74
N VAL A 215 -18.48 -19.91 24.97
CA VAL A 215 -19.41 -21.03 24.86
C VAL A 215 -18.96 -22.10 25.86
N LYS A 216 -19.78 -22.32 26.89
CA LYS A 216 -19.56 -23.36 27.89
C LYS A 216 -20.48 -24.53 27.59
N ALA A 217 -19.90 -25.66 27.22
CA ALA A 217 -20.60 -26.91 27.03
C ALA A 217 -20.14 -27.94 28.08
N ASN A 218 -20.89 -29.03 28.24
CA ASN A 218 -20.52 -30.09 29.18
C ASN A 218 -19.20 -30.79 28.82
N TYR A 219 -18.75 -30.64 27.57
CA TYR A 219 -17.55 -31.27 27.00
C TYR A 219 -16.37 -30.30 26.82
N GLY A 220 -16.52 -29.00 27.12
CA GLY A 220 -15.44 -28.05 26.92
C GLY A 220 -15.84 -26.58 27.03
N LYS A 221 -14.84 -25.72 27.03
CA LYS A 221 -14.98 -24.26 27.04
C LYS A 221 -14.31 -23.67 25.82
N TYR A 222 -15.02 -22.83 25.07
CA TYR A 222 -14.51 -22.18 23.86
C TYR A 222 -14.67 -20.66 24.01
N ALA A 223 -13.55 -19.93 23.86
CA ALA A 223 -13.53 -18.49 24.05
C ALA A 223 -13.50 -17.75 22.71
N PHE A 224 -14.23 -16.64 22.63
CA PHE A 224 -14.35 -15.81 21.44
C PHE A 224 -14.00 -14.36 21.79
N ILE A 225 -13.00 -13.81 21.11
CA ILE A 225 -12.49 -12.45 21.35
C ILE A 225 -12.53 -11.67 20.04
N GLY A 226 -13.36 -10.64 19.95
CA GLY A 226 -13.32 -9.65 18.88
C GLY A 226 -12.59 -8.38 19.31
N ILE A 227 -11.66 -7.87 18.50
CA ILE A 227 -10.88 -6.66 18.79
C ILE A 227 -10.94 -5.72 17.58
N ASP A 228 -11.03 -4.44 17.89
CA ASP A 228 -11.11 -3.35 16.93
C ASP A 228 -9.70 -2.80 16.65
N ALA A 229 -9.30 -2.79 15.37
CA ALA A 229 -8.01 -2.27 14.91
C ALA A 229 -8.15 -0.99 14.08
N CYS A 230 -9.32 -0.33 14.09
CA CYS A 230 -9.49 0.96 13.43
C CYS A 230 -8.53 2.01 14.03
N PRO A 231 -7.84 2.81 13.20
CA PRO A 231 -7.11 3.98 13.65
C PRO A 231 -8.02 4.94 14.43
N GLN A 232 -7.46 5.54 15.48
CA GLN A 232 -8.16 6.52 16.31
C GLN A 232 -7.32 7.79 16.39
N PRO A 233 -7.79 8.95 15.89
CA PRO A 233 -8.99 9.14 15.09
C PRO A 233 -8.96 8.38 13.74
N GLY A 234 -10.15 8.10 13.19
CA GLY A 234 -10.30 7.44 11.89
C GLY A 234 -10.34 8.46 10.75
N PRO A 235 -9.30 8.53 9.89
CA PRO A 235 -9.25 9.49 8.80
C PRO A 235 -10.28 9.19 7.72
N ALA A 236 -10.62 10.19 6.92
CA ALA A 236 -11.34 9.98 5.66
C ALA A 236 -10.44 9.30 4.62
N ARG A 237 -11.07 8.79 3.56
CA ARG A 237 -10.39 8.12 2.44
C ARG A 237 -9.38 9.05 1.74
N PRO A 238 -8.41 8.47 1.02
CA PRO A 238 -8.10 7.04 0.87
C PRO A 238 -7.27 6.40 1.99
N TYR A 239 -7.06 7.06 3.12
CA TYR A 239 -6.32 6.47 4.25
C TYR A 239 -7.22 5.55 5.08
N ASN A 240 -6.61 4.75 5.96
CA ASN A 240 -7.25 3.71 6.76
C ASN A 240 -7.45 2.37 6.00
N PHE A 241 -6.46 1.96 5.20
CA PHE A 241 -6.36 0.59 4.68
C PHE A 241 -5.58 -0.31 5.65
N PHE A 242 -4.66 0.23 6.44
CA PHE A 242 -3.93 -0.55 7.44
C PHE A 242 -4.51 -0.35 8.85
N GLY A 243 -4.78 -1.45 9.54
CA GLY A 243 -5.22 -1.47 10.94
C GLY A 243 -4.06 -1.23 11.91
N LEU A 244 -4.38 -0.82 13.13
CA LEU A 244 -3.43 -0.51 14.19
C LEU A 244 -3.80 -1.24 15.48
N PHE A 245 -2.83 -1.92 16.08
CA PHE A 245 -2.86 -2.27 17.50
C PHE A 245 -1.75 -1.54 18.21
N GLU A 246 -2.11 -0.44 18.86
CA GLU A 246 -1.20 0.33 19.69
C GLU A 246 -0.93 -0.41 21.01
N THR A 247 0.02 0.07 21.81
CA THR A 247 0.35 -0.56 23.10
C THR A 247 -0.86 -0.80 24.01
N PRO A 248 -1.82 0.14 24.16
CA PRO A 248 -3.04 -0.12 24.93
C PRO A 248 -3.93 -1.23 24.36
N ASP A 249 -4.02 -1.35 23.02
CA ASP A 249 -4.80 -2.41 22.37
C ASP A 249 -4.12 -3.78 22.55
N MET A 250 -2.79 -3.80 22.52
CA MET A 250 -1.98 -4.98 22.82
C MET A 250 -2.14 -5.41 24.27
N ASP A 251 -2.13 -4.49 25.23
CA ASP A 251 -2.42 -4.75 26.64
C ASP A 251 -3.84 -5.29 26.83
N TYR A 252 -4.81 -4.75 26.08
CA TYR A 252 -6.18 -5.20 26.10
C TYR A 252 -6.34 -6.64 25.58
N LEU A 253 -5.70 -6.95 24.46
CA LEU A 253 -5.64 -8.32 23.92
C LEU A 253 -5.02 -9.26 24.95
N LYS A 254 -3.87 -8.90 25.53
CA LYS A 254 -3.21 -9.69 26.59
C LYS A 254 -4.16 -9.97 27.75
N GLN A 255 -4.84 -8.94 28.26
CA GLN A 255 -5.77 -9.08 29.38
C GLN A 255 -6.92 -10.05 29.04
N ARG A 256 -7.44 -10.01 27.81
CA ARG A 256 -8.51 -10.92 27.39
C ARG A 256 -8.00 -12.34 27.21
N LEU A 257 -6.84 -12.55 26.59
CA LEU A 257 -6.22 -13.87 26.46
C LEU A 257 -5.93 -14.51 27.82
N ALA A 258 -5.52 -13.72 28.82
CA ALA A 258 -5.34 -14.23 30.19
C ALA A 258 -6.63 -14.82 30.79
N ARG A 259 -7.81 -14.32 30.38
CA ARG A 259 -9.12 -14.83 30.84
C ARG A 259 -9.60 -16.07 30.07
N THR A 260 -8.95 -16.41 28.95
CA THR A 260 -9.28 -17.61 28.16
C THR A 260 -8.43 -18.82 28.55
N GLN A 261 -7.49 -18.66 29.49
CA GLN A 261 -6.72 -19.76 30.04
C GLN A 261 -7.62 -20.92 30.49
N GLY A 262 -7.30 -22.13 30.05
CA GLY A 262 -8.11 -23.34 30.27
C GLY A 262 -9.27 -23.56 29.28
N SER A 263 -9.43 -22.72 28.26
CA SER A 263 -10.37 -22.99 27.15
C SER A 263 -9.74 -23.97 26.17
N ASN A 264 -10.53 -24.92 25.64
CA ASN A 264 -10.12 -25.87 24.60
C ASN A 264 -9.62 -25.11 23.36
N HIS A 265 -10.35 -24.07 22.94
CA HIS A 265 -9.92 -23.13 21.91
C HIS A 265 -10.19 -21.70 22.30
N THR A 266 -9.33 -20.82 21.80
CA THR A 266 -9.58 -19.37 21.74
C THR A 266 -9.61 -18.93 20.28
N PHE A 267 -10.72 -18.32 19.87
CA PHE A 267 -10.92 -17.70 18.56
C PHE A 267 -10.74 -16.19 18.69
N VAL A 268 -9.86 -15.61 17.88
CA VAL A 268 -9.64 -14.16 17.82
C VAL A 268 -10.18 -13.61 16.50
N PHE A 269 -10.91 -12.52 16.57
CA PHE A 269 -11.52 -11.83 15.43
C PHE A 269 -11.03 -10.40 15.36
N SER A 270 -10.71 -9.96 14.15
CA SER A 270 -10.45 -8.57 13.80
C SER A 270 -10.93 -8.36 12.37
N HIS A 271 -11.23 -7.12 11.99
CA HIS A 271 -11.55 -6.85 10.59
C HIS A 271 -10.31 -7.03 9.69
N TYR A 272 -9.17 -6.47 10.10
CA TYR A 272 -7.96 -6.47 9.31
C TYR A 272 -7.18 -7.79 9.50
N PRO A 273 -6.73 -8.40 8.39
CA PRO A 273 -5.72 -9.45 8.40
C PRO A 273 -4.42 -8.99 9.06
N VAL A 274 -3.63 -9.94 9.54
CA VAL A 274 -2.31 -9.70 10.11
C VAL A 274 -1.40 -9.00 9.10
N THR A 275 -1.49 -9.35 7.81
CA THR A 275 -0.68 -8.76 6.72
C THR A 275 -0.90 -7.25 6.52
N THR A 276 -2.10 -6.75 6.83
CA THR A 276 -2.51 -5.33 6.74
C THR A 276 -2.65 -4.67 8.11
N THR A 277 -2.13 -5.27 9.17
CA THR A 277 -2.17 -4.70 10.52
C THR A 277 -0.77 -4.35 11.00
N MET A 278 -0.61 -3.16 11.60
CA MET A 278 0.60 -2.84 12.37
C MET A 278 0.37 -3.18 13.84
N PHE A 279 1.27 -3.97 14.40
CA PHE A 279 1.26 -4.38 15.80
C PHE A 279 2.34 -3.62 16.56
N GLY A 280 1.96 -3.04 17.69
CA GLY A 280 2.87 -2.54 18.70
C GLY A 280 3.32 -3.64 19.65
N GLU A 281 3.86 -3.23 20.79
CA GLU A 281 4.18 -4.11 21.92
C GLU A 281 3.28 -3.77 23.11
N THR A 282 3.03 -4.76 23.98
CA THR A 282 2.38 -4.51 25.29
C THR A 282 3.24 -3.57 26.14
N SER A 283 2.65 -2.99 27.19
CA SER A 283 3.39 -2.16 28.16
C SER A 283 4.52 -2.93 28.87
N GLU A 284 4.46 -4.26 28.85
CA GLU A 284 5.47 -5.18 29.37
C GLU A 284 6.52 -5.60 28.34
N GLY A 285 6.28 -5.36 27.04
CA GLY A 285 7.21 -5.65 25.95
C GLY A 285 6.94 -6.97 25.21
N GLU A 286 5.74 -7.54 25.33
CA GLU A 286 5.32 -8.70 24.55
C GLU A 286 4.83 -8.26 23.17
N SER A 287 5.28 -8.98 22.15
CA SER A 287 4.85 -8.79 20.77
C SER A 287 3.54 -9.52 20.49
N PHE A 288 2.90 -9.22 19.35
CA PHE A 288 1.76 -10.02 18.88
C PHE A 288 2.12 -11.49 18.66
N ALA A 289 3.35 -11.78 18.24
CA ALA A 289 3.80 -13.16 18.09
C ALA A 289 3.77 -13.91 19.43
N ASP A 290 4.19 -13.27 20.53
CA ASP A 290 4.16 -13.83 21.88
C ASP A 290 2.72 -14.10 22.35
N LEU A 291 1.83 -13.11 22.16
CA LEU A 291 0.41 -13.25 22.51
C LEU A 291 -0.30 -14.32 21.67
N SER A 292 0.07 -14.43 20.39
CA SER A 292 -0.60 -15.32 19.45
C SER A 292 -0.41 -16.81 19.70
N ALA A 293 0.59 -17.18 20.51
CA ALA A 293 0.74 -18.57 20.97
C ALA A 293 -0.43 -19.05 21.84
N SER A 294 -1.25 -18.14 22.37
CA SER A 294 -2.35 -18.45 23.29
C SER A 294 -3.71 -18.68 22.61
N PHE A 295 -3.81 -18.53 21.28
CA PHE A 295 -5.07 -18.72 20.54
C PHE A 295 -4.91 -19.65 19.34
N SER A 296 -6.02 -20.28 18.93
CA SER A 296 -6.01 -21.33 17.91
C SER A 296 -6.21 -20.79 16.50
N VAL A 297 -7.16 -19.85 16.35
CA VAL A 297 -7.60 -19.33 15.04
C VAL A 297 -7.76 -17.82 15.11
N TYR A 298 -7.24 -17.13 14.09
CA TYR A 298 -7.49 -15.71 13.84
C TYR A 298 -8.40 -15.57 12.60
N MET A 299 -9.52 -14.87 12.75
CA MET A 299 -10.57 -14.79 11.72
C MET A 299 -10.80 -13.33 11.33
N CYS A 300 -10.77 -13.04 10.02
CA CYS A 300 -10.80 -11.68 9.49
C CYS A 300 -11.57 -11.55 8.16
N GLY A 301 -11.67 -10.31 7.67
CA GLY A 301 -12.22 -9.93 6.36
C GLY A 301 -11.28 -8.96 5.64
N HIS A 302 -11.82 -7.85 5.10
CA HIS A 302 -11.09 -6.68 4.59
C HIS A 302 -10.46 -6.76 3.19
N LEU A 303 -9.74 -7.83 2.79
CA LEU A 303 -9.16 -7.90 1.44
C LEU A 303 -10.17 -8.34 0.38
N HIS A 304 -11.32 -8.90 0.82
CA HIS A 304 -12.36 -9.46 -0.03
C HIS A 304 -11.83 -10.64 -0.86
N LYS A 305 -12.70 -11.29 -1.62
CA LYS A 305 -12.19 -12.18 -2.67
C LYS A 305 -11.52 -11.32 -3.76
N LEU A 306 -10.19 -11.41 -3.87
CA LEU A 306 -9.44 -10.67 -4.90
C LEU A 306 -9.79 -11.18 -6.31
N ASP A 307 -9.95 -10.25 -7.25
CA ASP A 307 -10.26 -10.56 -8.65
C ASP A 307 -9.16 -11.39 -9.35
N TRP A 308 -9.50 -11.99 -10.49
CA TRP A 308 -8.57 -12.74 -11.37
C TRP A 308 -7.93 -14.00 -10.76
N GLY A 309 -8.55 -14.57 -9.72
CA GLY A 309 -8.07 -15.78 -9.05
C GLY A 309 -6.83 -15.55 -8.16
N LEU A 310 -6.44 -14.29 -7.94
CA LEU A 310 -5.27 -13.92 -7.14
C LEU A 310 -5.52 -14.04 -5.62
N GLY A 311 -6.77 -14.26 -5.19
CA GLY A 311 -7.17 -14.44 -3.79
C GLY A 311 -8.28 -15.46 -3.62
N GLU A 312 -8.27 -16.57 -4.36
CA GLU A 312 -9.26 -17.65 -4.16
C GLU A 312 -9.13 -18.31 -2.78
N VAL A 313 -7.92 -18.33 -2.22
CA VAL A 313 -7.62 -18.88 -0.89
C VAL A 313 -6.82 -17.85 -0.10
N LEU A 314 -7.51 -17.02 0.68
CA LEU A 314 -6.91 -16.07 1.62
C LEU A 314 -6.84 -16.70 3.02
N LYS A 315 -6.04 -17.74 3.13
CA LYS A 315 -5.85 -18.55 4.35
C LYS A 315 -4.38 -18.88 4.47
N SER A 316 -3.81 -18.76 5.67
CA SER A 316 -2.41 -19.06 5.89
C SER A 316 -2.13 -19.46 7.33
N TYR A 317 -1.00 -20.13 7.53
CA TYR A 317 -0.45 -20.34 8.86
C TYR A 317 0.58 -19.27 9.16
N GLN A 318 0.40 -18.61 10.29
CA GLN A 318 1.36 -17.63 10.76
C GLN A 318 2.56 -18.30 11.42
N PRO A 319 3.72 -17.63 11.52
CA PRO A 319 4.94 -18.20 12.11
C PRO A 319 4.77 -18.75 13.54
N SER A 320 3.82 -18.21 14.32
CA SER A 320 3.45 -18.70 15.66
C SER A 320 2.46 -19.89 15.64
N HIS A 321 2.17 -20.46 14.48
CA HIS A 321 1.41 -21.68 14.21
C HIS A 321 -0.12 -21.63 14.35
N PHE A 322 -0.71 -20.47 14.63
CA PHE A 322 -2.15 -20.32 14.52
C PHE A 322 -2.59 -20.29 13.05
N LEU A 323 -3.86 -20.65 12.81
CA LEU A 323 -4.49 -20.59 11.50
C LEU A 323 -5.17 -19.23 11.31
N GLU A 324 -4.77 -18.49 10.29
CA GLU A 324 -5.42 -17.24 9.89
C GLU A 324 -6.38 -17.49 8.73
N LEU A 325 -7.62 -17.03 8.90
CA LEU A 325 -8.70 -17.29 7.96
C LEU A 325 -9.41 -15.98 7.57
N GLU A 326 -9.18 -15.51 6.36
CA GLU A 326 -10.00 -14.46 5.77
C GLU A 326 -11.23 -15.08 5.09
N VAL A 327 -12.41 -14.49 5.32
CA VAL A 327 -13.66 -14.89 4.65
C VAL A 327 -13.90 -14.03 3.41
N GLY A 328 -14.46 -14.63 2.36
CA GLY A 328 -14.92 -13.87 1.19
C GLY A 328 -16.04 -12.89 1.56
N ASP A 329 -16.17 -11.81 0.80
CA ASP A 329 -17.07 -10.71 1.12
C ASP A 329 -18.56 -11.03 0.85
N MET A 330 -19.41 -10.44 1.67
CA MET A 330 -20.86 -10.43 1.44
C MET A 330 -21.26 -9.47 0.31
N LYS A 331 -20.53 -8.36 0.15
CA LYS A 331 -20.83 -7.26 -0.77
C LYS A 331 -20.99 -7.65 -2.24
N GLN A 332 -20.03 -8.35 -2.82
CA GLN A 332 -19.95 -8.70 -4.24
C GLN A 332 -20.16 -10.19 -4.47
N HIS A 333 -19.70 -11.04 -3.55
CA HIS A 333 -19.71 -12.49 -3.75
C HIS A 333 -20.79 -13.22 -2.94
N GLY A 334 -21.43 -12.54 -1.98
CA GLY A 334 -22.48 -13.14 -1.15
C GLY A 334 -21.98 -14.36 -0.36
N ILE A 335 -20.72 -14.31 0.11
CA ILE A 335 -20.08 -15.42 0.81
C ILE A 335 -20.25 -15.26 2.33
N TYR A 336 -20.46 -16.38 3.01
CA TYR A 336 -20.36 -16.51 4.47
C TYR A 336 -19.67 -17.83 4.81
N ARG A 337 -19.10 -17.94 6.01
CA ARG A 337 -18.41 -19.14 6.49
C ARG A 337 -19.19 -19.82 7.59
N ILE A 338 -19.38 -21.13 7.49
CA ILE A 338 -19.85 -21.97 8.59
C ILE A 338 -18.63 -22.59 9.25
N MET A 339 -18.45 -22.32 10.55
CA MET A 339 -17.44 -22.93 11.40
C MET A 339 -18.08 -24.01 12.26
N VAL A 340 -17.43 -25.15 12.40
CA VAL A 340 -17.90 -26.30 13.17
C VAL A 340 -16.79 -26.75 14.10
N VAL A 341 -17.10 -26.88 15.38
CA VAL A 341 -16.23 -27.53 16.37
C VAL A 341 -16.88 -28.87 16.69
N ASP A 342 -16.23 -29.98 16.33
CA ASP A 342 -16.72 -31.35 16.52
C ASP A 342 -15.64 -32.14 17.27
N HIS A 343 -15.88 -32.43 18.54
CA HIS A 343 -14.90 -33.04 19.43
C HIS A 343 -13.55 -32.31 19.40
N ASP A 344 -13.57 -31.00 19.62
CA ASP A 344 -12.39 -30.10 19.57
C ASP A 344 -11.63 -30.08 18.22
N MET A 345 -12.21 -30.63 17.15
CA MET A 345 -11.71 -30.47 15.80
C MET A 345 -12.45 -29.31 15.11
N ILE A 346 -11.73 -28.34 14.55
CA ILE A 346 -12.29 -27.14 13.91
C ILE A 346 -12.38 -27.35 12.40
N SER A 347 -13.57 -27.56 11.86
CA SER A 347 -13.81 -27.67 10.42
C SER A 347 -14.64 -26.48 9.93
N PHE A 348 -14.54 -26.14 8.64
CA PHE A 348 -15.31 -25.02 8.11
C PHE A 348 -15.58 -25.16 6.62
N SER A 349 -16.58 -24.42 6.12
CA SER A 349 -16.86 -24.27 4.69
C SER A 349 -17.29 -22.84 4.38
N ASP A 350 -16.79 -22.32 3.25
CA ASP A 350 -17.19 -21.03 2.70
C ASP A 350 -18.34 -21.27 1.72
N VAL A 351 -19.51 -20.71 2.02
CA VAL A 351 -20.75 -20.91 1.27
C VAL A 351 -21.07 -19.64 0.49
N SER A 352 -21.26 -19.79 -0.82
CA SER A 352 -21.76 -18.71 -1.67
C SER A 352 -23.28 -18.80 -1.78
N MET A 353 -23.96 -17.69 -1.53
CA MET A 353 -25.41 -17.62 -1.71
C MET A 353 -25.76 -17.52 -3.20
N PRO A 354 -26.93 -18.05 -3.61
CA PRO A 354 -27.45 -17.80 -4.95
C PRO A 354 -27.67 -16.29 -5.13
N MET A 355 -26.78 -15.67 -5.93
CA MET A 355 -26.83 -14.24 -6.19
C MET A 355 -28.07 -13.94 -7.05
N ILE A 356 -29.08 -13.30 -6.46
CA ILE A 356 -30.14 -12.73 -7.27
C ILE A 356 -29.58 -11.50 -7.98
N THR A 357 -29.71 -11.45 -9.30
CA THR A 357 -29.78 -10.16 -10.01
C THR A 357 -31.08 -9.49 -9.61
N ILE A 358 -31.15 -8.87 -8.41
CA ILE A 358 -32.41 -8.25 -7.94
C ILE A 358 -32.77 -7.14 -8.93
N PRO A 359 -33.92 -7.23 -9.65
CA PRO A 359 -34.41 -6.12 -10.43
C PRO A 359 -34.70 -4.97 -9.46
N SER A 360 -34.32 -3.74 -9.81
CA SER A 360 -34.44 -2.56 -8.94
C SER A 360 -35.85 -2.29 -8.37
N VAL A 361 -36.85 -3.03 -8.83
CA VAL A 361 -38.29 -2.95 -8.53
C VAL A 361 -38.67 -3.58 -7.17
N LEU A 362 -37.89 -4.51 -6.63
CA LEU A 362 -38.15 -5.12 -5.30
C LEU A 362 -37.56 -4.34 -4.12
N MET A 363 -36.79 -3.28 -4.40
CA MET A 363 -36.27 -2.39 -3.37
C MET A 363 -37.29 -1.29 -3.06
N PRO A 364 -37.57 -0.98 -1.78
CA PRO A 364 -38.49 0.09 -1.44
C PRO A 364 -38.05 1.42 -2.06
N SER A 365 -39.01 2.08 -2.71
CA SER A 365 -38.84 3.41 -3.30
C SER A 365 -38.61 4.46 -2.21
N ARG A 366 -37.59 5.30 -2.42
CA ARG A 366 -37.20 6.43 -1.58
C ARG A 366 -38.36 7.43 -1.51
N LYS A 367 -38.90 7.72 -0.32
CA LYS A 367 -39.53 9.03 -0.11
C LYS A 367 -38.42 10.01 0.26
N GLU A 368 -38.19 10.98 -0.62
CA GLU A 368 -37.30 12.10 -0.37
C GLU A 368 -37.71 12.80 0.93
N VAL A 369 -36.81 12.81 1.91
CA VAL A 369 -36.89 13.74 3.04
C VAL A 369 -36.24 15.04 2.55
N GLN A 370 -37.05 15.92 1.97
CA GLN A 370 -36.65 17.31 1.76
C GLN A 370 -36.87 18.10 3.07
N ASN A 371 -35.80 18.79 3.47
CA ASN A 371 -35.76 20.00 4.28
C ASN A 371 -36.29 19.95 5.73
N VAL A 372 -35.36 19.82 6.68
CA VAL A 372 -35.51 20.41 8.01
C VAL A 372 -34.79 21.75 8.01
N GLY A 373 -35.57 22.83 8.05
CA GLY A 373 -35.05 24.19 8.18
C GLY A 373 -36.13 25.23 7.94
N GLN A 374 -36.99 25.45 8.95
CA GLN A 374 -37.45 26.78 9.44
C GLN A 374 -38.72 26.63 10.29
N GLU A 375 -38.63 27.13 11.52
CA GLU A 375 -39.77 27.44 12.38
C GLU A 375 -40.68 28.49 11.74
N SER A 376 -42.01 28.39 11.95
CA SER A 376 -42.89 29.49 12.37
C SER A 376 -44.35 29.05 12.49
N GLN A 377 -45.02 29.64 13.49
CA GLN A 377 -46.38 29.41 13.97
C GLN A 377 -47.49 29.59 12.92
N SER A 378 -48.57 28.78 12.99
CA SER A 378 -49.94 29.27 13.32
C SER A 378 -51.07 28.23 13.09
N LYS A 379 -51.97 28.18 14.09
CA LYS A 379 -53.44 27.90 14.08
C LYS A 379 -54.00 26.48 13.82
N GLN A 380 -54.57 25.96 14.92
CA GLN A 380 -55.80 25.17 15.11
C GLN A 380 -56.73 24.93 13.89
N ASN A 381 -57.06 23.66 13.63
CA ASN A 381 -58.39 23.05 13.89
C ASN A 381 -58.47 21.61 13.34
N GLY A 382 -59.18 20.72 14.06
CA GLY A 382 -59.91 19.59 13.46
C GLY A 382 -59.39 18.17 13.74
N GLU A 383 -60.20 17.42 14.47
CA GLU A 383 -60.14 15.97 14.75
C GLU A 383 -59.92 15.09 13.50
N SER A 384 -59.14 14.01 13.61
CA SER A 384 -59.64 12.64 13.90
C SER A 384 -58.61 11.58 13.44
N SER A 385 -58.34 10.63 14.34
CA SER A 385 -58.00 9.21 14.10
C SER A 385 -57.31 8.83 12.78
N GLY A 386 -56.03 8.49 12.85
CA GLY A 386 -55.32 7.85 11.73
C GLY A 386 -53.90 7.48 12.11
N GLU A 387 -53.76 6.43 12.91
CA GLU A 387 -52.50 5.75 13.24
C GLU A 387 -51.79 5.32 11.94
N LYS A 388 -50.90 6.17 11.42
CA LYS A 388 -50.07 5.85 10.26
C LYS A 388 -48.94 4.92 10.72
N ASN A 389 -49.25 3.62 10.75
CA ASN A 389 -48.26 2.57 10.64
C ASN A 389 -47.40 2.81 9.38
N LYS A 390 -46.24 3.44 9.56
CA LYS A 390 -45.14 3.39 8.59
C LYS A 390 -44.75 1.91 8.49
N ARG A 391 -45.32 1.17 7.53
CA ARG A 391 -44.91 -0.20 7.23
C ARG A 391 -43.41 -0.17 6.90
N ARG A 392 -42.60 -0.69 7.83
CA ARG A 392 -41.19 -1.00 7.63
C ARG A 392 -41.08 -1.92 6.39
N PRO A 393 -40.04 -1.84 5.55
CA PRO A 393 -39.83 -2.82 4.49
C PRO A 393 -39.80 -4.21 5.11
N ALA A 394 -40.44 -5.19 4.49
CA ALA A 394 -40.34 -6.58 4.93
C ALA A 394 -39.04 -7.19 4.36
N LEU A 395 -38.28 -7.94 5.14
CA LEU A 395 -37.26 -8.89 4.68
C LEU A 395 -37.88 -9.64 3.51
N GLY A 396 -37.21 -9.59 2.36
CA GLY A 396 -37.70 -10.23 1.14
C GLY A 396 -37.99 -11.71 1.37
N PRO A 397 -38.78 -12.35 0.48
CA PRO A 397 -39.09 -13.76 0.61
C PRO A 397 -37.80 -14.59 0.69
N ARG A 398 -37.86 -15.69 1.44
CA ARG A 398 -36.80 -16.70 1.43
C ARG A 398 -36.64 -17.22 -0.01
N LEU A 399 -35.41 -17.53 -0.39
CA LEU A 399 -35.09 -18.02 -1.72
C LEU A 399 -34.70 -19.50 -1.70
N PRO A 400 -34.96 -20.24 -2.79
CA PRO A 400 -34.42 -21.59 -2.94
C PRO A 400 -32.89 -21.59 -2.89
N THR A 401 -32.30 -22.43 -2.03
CA THR A 401 -30.84 -22.61 -1.93
C THR A 401 -30.40 -24.02 -2.26
N ASN A 402 -29.17 -24.17 -2.75
CA ASN A 402 -28.56 -25.49 -2.90
C ASN A 402 -28.25 -26.10 -1.53
N PRO A 403 -28.18 -27.45 -1.43
CA PRO A 403 -27.68 -28.12 -0.24
C PRO A 403 -26.30 -27.63 0.18
N ILE A 404 -26.09 -27.50 1.49
CA ILE A 404 -24.81 -27.09 2.08
C ILE A 404 -24.23 -28.29 2.82
N VAL A 405 -22.92 -28.52 2.69
CA VAL A 405 -22.22 -29.62 3.34
C VAL A 405 -20.94 -29.12 4.01
N VAL A 406 -20.72 -29.52 5.27
CA VAL A 406 -19.45 -29.31 5.98
C VAL A 406 -18.99 -30.66 6.53
N VAL A 407 -17.89 -31.19 5.98
CA VAL A 407 -17.28 -32.43 6.50
C VAL A 407 -16.49 -32.11 7.76
N THR A 408 -16.78 -32.81 8.87
CA THR A 408 -16.11 -32.60 10.15
C THR A 408 -15.11 -33.71 10.46
N ASN A 409 -15.41 -34.95 10.07
CA ASN A 409 -14.50 -36.08 10.16
C ASN A 409 -14.58 -36.97 8.89
N PRO A 410 -13.47 -37.27 8.21
CA PRO A 410 -12.13 -36.72 8.47
C PRO A 410 -12.07 -35.21 8.13
N LYS A 411 -11.41 -34.45 9.01
CA LYS A 411 -11.18 -33.01 8.80
C LYS A 411 -10.24 -32.76 7.62
N ASP A 412 -10.40 -31.62 6.96
CA ASP A 412 -9.48 -31.18 5.90
C ASP A 412 -8.05 -30.99 6.45
N SER A 413 -7.11 -31.81 5.98
CA SER A 413 -5.72 -31.85 6.45
C SER A 413 -4.95 -30.57 6.17
N ARG A 414 -5.39 -29.75 5.22
CA ARG A 414 -4.77 -28.45 4.91
C ARG A 414 -4.95 -27.45 6.05
N TYR A 415 -6.00 -27.61 6.86
CA TYR A 415 -6.38 -26.67 7.91
C TYR A 415 -6.21 -27.25 9.33
N LEU A 416 -5.43 -28.33 9.49
CA LEU A 416 -5.12 -28.92 10.80
C LEU A 416 -4.22 -28.02 11.66
N ILE A 417 -4.52 -27.96 12.95
CA ILE A 417 -3.76 -27.21 13.94
C ILE A 417 -3.33 -28.13 15.09
N PRO A 418 -2.40 -29.10 14.89
CA PRO A 418 -2.12 -30.16 15.86
C PRO A 418 -1.67 -29.69 17.25
N LYS A 419 -1.15 -28.46 17.38
CA LYS A 419 -0.81 -27.84 18.68
C LYS A 419 -2.04 -27.45 19.50
N HIS A 420 -3.19 -27.26 18.83
CA HIS A 420 -4.45 -26.82 19.43
C HIS A 420 -5.57 -27.84 19.26
N GLU A 421 -5.43 -28.82 18.35
CA GLU A 421 -6.46 -29.82 18.02
C GLU A 421 -5.99 -31.25 18.29
N PRO A 422 -6.87 -32.13 18.77
CA PRO A 422 -6.57 -33.56 18.98
C PRO A 422 -6.63 -34.34 17.65
N ALA A 423 -5.72 -34.04 16.72
CA ALA A 423 -5.73 -34.58 15.35
C ALA A 423 -5.67 -36.12 15.28
N SER A 424 -5.13 -36.79 16.30
CA SER A 424 -5.12 -38.25 16.41
C SER A 424 -6.52 -38.88 16.44
N ARG A 425 -7.56 -38.11 16.82
CA ARG A 425 -8.96 -38.57 16.83
C ARG A 425 -9.47 -38.99 15.44
N ILE A 426 -8.87 -38.50 14.36
CA ILE A 426 -9.20 -38.96 12.99
C ILE A 426 -8.86 -40.44 12.86
N GLY A 427 -7.67 -40.86 13.29
CA GLY A 427 -7.18 -42.24 13.21
C GLY A 427 -7.87 -43.23 14.15
N THR A 428 -8.48 -42.75 15.23
CA THR A 428 -9.24 -43.58 16.18
C THR A 428 -10.76 -43.52 15.97
N SER A 429 -11.24 -42.69 15.03
CA SER A 429 -12.68 -42.54 14.75
C SER A 429 -13.32 -43.81 14.17
N THR A 430 -14.62 -43.96 14.37
CA THR A 430 -15.41 -45.08 13.80
C THR A 430 -16.36 -44.63 12.70
N HIS A 431 -16.58 -43.32 12.55
CA HIS A 431 -17.54 -42.76 11.60
C HIS A 431 -16.98 -41.57 10.83
N ILE A 432 -17.29 -41.49 9.54
CA ILE A 432 -17.30 -40.23 8.77
C ILE A 432 -18.45 -39.39 9.32
N ARG A 433 -18.20 -38.11 9.59
CA ARG A 433 -19.15 -37.15 10.15
C ARG A 433 -19.20 -35.90 9.31
N PHE A 434 -20.41 -35.41 9.03
CA PHE A 434 -20.62 -34.17 8.30
C PHE A 434 -21.98 -33.54 8.64
N LEU A 435 -22.03 -32.22 8.57
CA LEU A 435 -23.27 -31.46 8.67
C LEU A 435 -23.83 -31.20 7.27
N ALA A 436 -25.15 -31.36 7.11
CA ALA A 436 -25.80 -31.11 5.82
C ALA A 436 -27.15 -30.42 5.95
N TRP A 437 -27.27 -29.23 5.36
CA TRP A 437 -28.51 -28.47 5.32
C TRP A 437 -29.15 -28.61 3.94
N THR A 438 -30.45 -28.89 3.91
CA THR A 438 -31.25 -28.89 2.68
C THR A 438 -32.46 -28.02 2.87
N ASP A 439 -32.76 -27.19 1.87
CA ASP A 439 -33.90 -26.31 1.89
C ASP A 439 -35.17 -27.10 1.49
N ASN A 440 -36.29 -26.84 2.17
CA ASN A 440 -37.56 -27.49 1.92
C ASN A 440 -38.53 -26.62 1.08
N GLN A 441 -38.11 -25.43 0.64
CA GLN A 441 -38.94 -24.57 -0.19
C GLN A 441 -39.09 -25.08 -1.62
N VAL A 442 -40.33 -25.06 -2.09
CA VAL A 442 -40.72 -25.46 -3.45
C VAL A 442 -40.32 -24.33 -4.41
N PRO A 443 -39.48 -24.58 -5.42
CA PRO A 443 -39.22 -23.59 -6.48
C PRO A 443 -40.51 -23.32 -7.26
N GLU A 444 -40.79 -22.07 -7.65
CA GLU A 444 -42.00 -21.75 -8.44
C GLU A 444 -42.04 -22.57 -9.76
N GLY A 445 -43.09 -23.39 -9.93
CA GLY A 445 -43.33 -24.24 -11.12
C GLY A 445 -43.88 -25.64 -10.80
N ASP A 446 -44.42 -26.33 -11.81
CA ASP A 446 -44.83 -27.75 -11.74
C ASP A 446 -43.58 -28.64 -11.74
N HIS A 447 -43.32 -29.36 -10.62
CA HIS A 447 -42.17 -30.27 -10.52
C HIS A 447 -42.61 -31.73 -10.64
N GLU A 448 -42.34 -32.33 -11.80
CA GLU A 448 -42.49 -33.76 -12.07
C GLU A 448 -41.46 -34.64 -11.31
N TYR A 449 -40.44 -34.01 -10.69
CA TYR A 449 -39.27 -34.69 -10.10
C TYR A 449 -39.11 -34.51 -8.58
N VAL A 450 -40.21 -34.43 -7.81
CA VAL A 450 -40.12 -34.46 -6.34
C VAL A 450 -39.69 -35.86 -5.88
N ARG A 451 -38.50 -35.96 -5.29
CA ARG A 451 -38.01 -37.21 -4.70
C ARG A 451 -38.65 -37.41 -3.32
N LYS A 452 -38.80 -38.68 -2.91
CA LYS A 452 -39.28 -39.02 -1.56
C LYS A 452 -38.29 -38.62 -0.47
N ASP A 453 -37.00 -38.84 -0.73
CA ASP A 453 -35.91 -38.61 0.22
C ASP A 453 -34.73 -37.87 -0.42
N ILE A 454 -33.86 -37.29 0.41
CA ILE A 454 -32.56 -36.75 -0.03
C ILE A 454 -31.62 -37.91 -0.39
N ALA A 455 -30.82 -37.75 -1.44
CA ALA A 455 -29.83 -38.74 -1.85
C ALA A 455 -28.42 -38.24 -1.50
N ILE A 456 -27.72 -38.97 -0.64
CA ILE A 456 -26.34 -38.69 -0.23
C ILE A 456 -25.42 -39.73 -0.85
N ARG A 457 -24.30 -39.29 -1.43
CA ARG A 457 -23.25 -40.16 -1.96
C ARG A 457 -21.91 -39.71 -1.41
N ILE A 458 -21.16 -40.64 -0.83
CA ILE A 458 -19.80 -40.43 -0.34
C ILE A 458 -18.85 -41.16 -1.28
N LYS A 459 -17.77 -40.49 -1.67
CA LYS A 459 -16.65 -41.11 -2.37
C LYS A 459 -15.35 -40.80 -1.65
N ILE A 460 -14.46 -41.79 -1.59
CA ILE A 460 -13.09 -41.62 -1.10
C ILE A 460 -12.15 -42.04 -2.22
N ASP A 461 -11.22 -41.17 -2.61
CA ASP A 461 -10.30 -41.33 -3.75
C ASP A 461 -11.03 -41.73 -5.04
N GLY A 462 -12.19 -41.12 -5.28
CA GLY A 462 -13.06 -41.41 -6.42
C GLY A 462 -13.84 -42.74 -6.35
N LYS A 463 -13.59 -43.59 -5.36
CA LYS A 463 -14.31 -44.85 -5.13
C LYS A 463 -15.53 -44.60 -4.24
N THR A 464 -16.67 -45.23 -4.56
CA THR A 464 -17.88 -45.15 -3.73
C THR A 464 -17.61 -45.75 -2.36
N HIS A 465 -18.06 -45.05 -1.31
CA HIS A 465 -18.12 -45.58 0.04
C HIS A 465 -19.48 -46.26 0.25
N ASP A 466 -19.47 -47.57 0.50
CA ASP A 466 -20.67 -48.41 0.46
C ASP A 466 -21.45 -48.45 1.79
N SER A 467 -20.88 -47.98 2.90
CA SER A 467 -21.57 -47.95 4.19
C SER A 467 -22.79 -47.01 4.15
N PRO A 468 -23.90 -47.36 4.82
CA PRO A 468 -25.10 -46.55 4.81
C PRO A 468 -24.91 -45.26 5.60
N VAL A 469 -25.42 -44.15 5.05
CA VAL A 469 -25.47 -42.86 5.75
C VAL A 469 -26.71 -42.79 6.64
N ARG A 470 -26.53 -42.44 7.92
CA ARG A 470 -27.61 -42.26 8.89
C ARG A 470 -27.68 -40.81 9.36
N PHE A 471 -28.89 -40.29 9.58
CA PHE A 471 -29.09 -39.04 10.32
C PHE A 471 -28.94 -39.31 11.83
N ALA A 472 -28.01 -38.62 12.47
CA ALA A 472 -27.69 -38.78 13.89
C ALA A 472 -27.98 -37.53 14.73
N GLY A 473 -28.30 -36.39 14.09
CA GLY A 473 -28.57 -35.14 14.77
C GLY A 473 -30.01 -34.93 15.25
N THR A 474 -30.37 -33.68 15.49
CA THR A 474 -31.68 -33.24 16.00
C THR A 474 -32.40 -32.49 14.90
N ARG A 475 -33.62 -32.91 14.53
CA ARG A 475 -34.41 -32.24 13.49
C ARG A 475 -34.98 -30.93 14.02
N ALA A 476 -35.29 -30.01 13.11
CA ALA A 476 -35.91 -28.73 13.47
C ALA A 476 -37.27 -28.90 14.18
N GLU A 477 -38.00 -29.98 13.86
CA GLU A 477 -39.30 -30.31 14.44
C GLU A 477 -39.18 -30.90 15.87
N ASP A 478 -38.02 -31.48 16.19
CA ASP A 478 -37.75 -32.19 17.45
C ASP A 478 -36.95 -31.32 18.44
N GLN A 479 -36.76 -30.02 18.15
CA GLN A 479 -36.01 -29.10 19.00
C GLN A 479 -36.66 -28.98 20.40
N THR A 480 -35.82 -28.98 21.43
CA THR A 480 -36.23 -28.70 22.80
C THR A 480 -35.36 -27.61 23.42
N ALA A 481 -35.65 -27.18 24.65
CA ALA A 481 -34.81 -26.21 25.36
C ALA A 481 -33.36 -26.71 25.57
N ASP A 482 -33.18 -28.03 25.63
CA ASP A 482 -31.89 -28.67 25.90
C ASP A 482 -31.26 -29.31 24.64
N GLU A 483 -32.02 -29.43 23.54
CA GLU A 483 -31.57 -30.00 22.27
C GLU A 483 -31.84 -29.06 21.10
N GLU A 484 -30.79 -28.36 20.68
CA GLU A 484 -30.84 -27.47 19.53
C GLU A 484 -30.77 -28.24 18.20
N PHE A 485 -31.15 -27.56 17.11
CA PHE A 485 -31.07 -28.12 15.76
C PHE A 485 -29.63 -28.51 15.37
N LEU A 486 -29.48 -29.77 14.96
CA LEU A 486 -28.21 -30.32 14.54
C LEU A 486 -28.41 -31.18 13.29
N PRO A 487 -27.93 -30.75 12.11
CA PRO A 487 -28.09 -31.49 10.87
C PRO A 487 -26.97 -32.51 10.63
N LEU A 488 -26.69 -33.35 11.63
CA LEU A 488 -25.57 -34.29 11.63
C LEU A 488 -25.92 -35.60 10.90
N TYR A 489 -25.04 -35.97 9.97
CA TYR A 489 -25.04 -37.24 9.27
C TYR A 489 -23.74 -37.99 9.52
N VAL A 490 -23.85 -39.31 9.63
CA VAL A 490 -22.73 -40.21 9.94
C VAL A 490 -22.74 -41.43 9.04
N SER A 491 -21.56 -41.98 8.77
CA SER A 491 -21.37 -43.22 8.00
C SER A 491 -20.21 -44.01 8.58
N GLU A 492 -20.39 -45.30 8.82
CA GLU A 492 -19.34 -46.18 9.37
C GLU A 492 -18.15 -46.27 8.42
N TRP A 493 -16.93 -46.14 8.95
CA TRP A 493 -15.70 -46.33 8.17
C TRP A 493 -14.58 -46.91 9.05
N ASN A 494 -13.53 -47.40 8.40
CA ASN A 494 -12.29 -47.77 9.08
C ASN A 494 -11.16 -46.82 8.66
N PRO A 495 -10.73 -45.88 9.53
CA PRO A 495 -9.66 -44.95 9.18
C PRO A 495 -8.34 -45.65 8.90
N GLN A 496 -8.11 -46.85 9.43
CA GLN A 496 -6.86 -47.60 9.21
C GLN A 496 -6.68 -48.05 7.76
N ASP A 497 -7.76 -48.13 6.97
CA ASP A 497 -7.69 -48.41 5.53
C ASP A 497 -6.99 -47.28 4.75
N TYR A 498 -6.90 -46.08 5.34
CA TYR A 498 -6.33 -44.86 4.77
C TYR A 498 -5.15 -44.32 5.60
N ASN A 499 -4.63 -45.11 6.55
CA ASN A 499 -3.49 -44.73 7.38
C ASN A 499 -2.15 -45.12 6.73
N ASP A 500 -1.91 -44.60 5.52
CA ASP A 500 -0.72 -44.93 4.72
C ASP A 500 0.30 -43.78 4.61
N GLY A 501 0.05 -42.68 5.34
CA GLY A 501 0.88 -41.48 5.34
C GLY A 501 0.72 -40.60 4.08
N LYS A 502 -0.35 -40.76 3.29
CA LYS A 502 -0.63 -39.94 2.09
C LYS A 502 -1.87 -39.07 2.25
N GLU A 503 -2.02 -38.14 1.30
CA GLU A 503 -3.25 -37.35 1.12
C GLU A 503 -4.32 -38.23 0.46
N HIS A 504 -5.52 -38.19 1.01
CA HIS A 504 -6.73 -38.81 0.45
C HIS A 504 -7.80 -37.74 0.20
N GLU A 505 -8.72 -37.99 -0.72
CA GLU A 505 -9.81 -37.06 -1.02
C GLU A 505 -11.16 -37.67 -0.67
N ILE A 506 -11.98 -36.93 0.07
CA ILE A 506 -13.38 -37.28 0.34
C ILE A 506 -14.32 -36.30 -0.34
N GLU A 507 -15.22 -36.82 -1.18
CA GLU A 507 -16.30 -36.07 -1.83
C GLU A 507 -17.64 -36.51 -1.21
N ILE A 508 -18.37 -35.57 -0.63
CA ILE A 508 -19.75 -35.79 -0.20
C ILE A 508 -20.66 -35.00 -1.12
N ARG A 509 -21.56 -35.69 -1.82
CA ARG A 509 -22.54 -35.09 -2.74
C ARG A 509 -23.95 -35.37 -2.27
N ILE A 510 -24.74 -34.32 -2.16
CA ILE A 510 -26.14 -34.36 -1.74
C ILE A 510 -27.03 -33.87 -2.87
N VAL A 511 -28.08 -34.63 -3.16
CA VAL A 511 -29.19 -34.23 -4.03
C VAL A 511 -30.43 -34.15 -3.16
N ASP A 512 -31.03 -32.98 -3.06
CA ASP A 512 -32.22 -32.81 -2.24
C ASP A 512 -33.51 -33.36 -2.91
N ARG A 513 -34.63 -33.18 -2.21
CA ARG A 513 -35.95 -33.62 -2.68
C ARG A 513 -36.43 -32.92 -3.96
N PHE A 514 -35.86 -31.78 -4.30
CA PHE A 514 -36.18 -31.00 -5.50
C PHE A 514 -35.13 -31.16 -6.61
N GLY A 515 -34.14 -32.05 -6.43
CA GLY A 515 -33.09 -32.30 -7.41
C GLY A 515 -31.93 -31.30 -7.39
N ARG A 516 -31.91 -30.33 -6.46
CA ARG A 516 -30.77 -29.41 -6.31
C ARG A 516 -29.58 -30.16 -5.73
N VAL A 517 -28.37 -29.77 -6.15
CA VAL A 517 -27.13 -30.48 -5.83
C VAL A 517 -26.22 -29.59 -5.00
N GLY A 518 -25.71 -30.13 -3.90
CA GLY A 518 -24.61 -29.56 -3.13
C GLY A 518 -23.52 -30.60 -2.92
N SER A 519 -22.27 -30.15 -2.78
CA SER A 519 -21.14 -31.05 -2.55
C SER A 519 -20.02 -30.38 -1.78
N SER A 520 -19.28 -31.18 -1.00
CA SER A 520 -18.01 -30.79 -0.37
C SER A 520 -16.91 -31.73 -0.82
N LEU A 521 -15.73 -31.19 -1.10
CA LEU A 521 -14.52 -31.95 -1.41
C LEU A 521 -13.44 -31.54 -0.42
N ASN A 522 -13.00 -32.49 0.40
CA ASN A 522 -11.94 -32.28 1.39
C ASN A 522 -10.76 -33.18 1.10
N VAL A 523 -9.55 -32.67 1.33
CA VAL A 523 -8.33 -33.48 1.37
C VAL A 523 -8.07 -33.84 2.81
N PHE A 524 -7.81 -35.09 3.15
CA PHE A 524 -7.56 -35.51 4.52
C PHE A 524 -6.35 -36.44 4.63
N ARG A 525 -5.85 -36.57 5.87
CA ARG A 525 -4.78 -37.48 6.27
C ARG A 525 -5.13 -38.10 7.61
N VAL A 526 -4.90 -39.40 7.75
CA VAL A 526 -5.23 -40.15 8.98
C VAL A 526 -4.15 -40.03 10.05
N ASP A 527 -2.90 -39.79 9.62
CA ASP A 527 -1.73 -39.66 10.51
C ASP A 527 -1.68 -38.32 11.28
N GLY A 528 -2.68 -37.45 11.11
CA GLY A 528 -2.76 -36.14 11.76
C GLY A 528 -1.76 -35.11 11.25
N GLN A 529 -1.01 -35.42 10.18
CA GLN A 529 -0.09 -34.48 9.54
C GLN A 529 -0.84 -33.47 8.68
N ARG A 530 -0.25 -32.28 8.54
CA ARG A 530 -0.79 -31.19 7.76
C ARG A 530 -0.44 -31.33 6.28
N SER A 531 -1.42 -31.08 5.42
CA SER A 531 -1.24 -30.93 3.97
C SER A 531 -0.93 -29.49 3.58
N ASP A 532 -0.27 -29.28 2.44
CA ASP A 532 -0.05 -27.94 1.89
C ASP A 532 -1.40 -27.31 1.49
N ILE A 533 -1.64 -26.05 1.90
CA ILE A 533 -2.87 -25.32 1.54
C ILE A 533 -2.99 -25.16 0.02
N LYS A 534 -1.85 -24.99 -0.67
CA LYS A 534 -1.76 -24.74 -2.12
C LYS A 534 -2.57 -23.50 -2.53
N GLY A 535 -2.60 -22.47 -1.68
CA GLY A 535 -3.41 -21.26 -1.87
C GLY A 535 -2.80 -20.21 -2.81
N GLY A 536 -1.59 -20.48 -3.34
CA GLY A 536 -0.96 -19.65 -4.36
C GLY A 536 -0.66 -18.22 -3.88
N PHE A 537 -1.06 -17.22 -4.68
CA PHE A 537 -0.78 -15.82 -4.37
C PHE A 537 -1.58 -15.31 -3.16
N GLY A 538 -2.80 -15.81 -2.94
CA GLY A 538 -3.61 -15.43 -1.77
C GLY A 538 -2.96 -15.87 -0.46
N GLU A 539 -2.46 -17.11 -0.39
CA GLU A 539 -1.72 -17.60 0.76
C GLU A 539 -0.43 -16.79 1.01
N TRP A 540 0.28 -16.40 -0.05
CA TRP A 540 1.47 -15.54 0.06
C TRP A 540 1.13 -14.15 0.60
N ILE A 541 0.04 -13.53 0.15
CA ILE A 541 -0.44 -12.24 0.66
C ILE A 541 -0.66 -12.33 2.17
N MET A 542 -1.42 -13.33 2.61
CA MET A 542 -1.76 -13.54 4.02
C MET A 542 -0.53 -13.82 4.89
N TRP A 543 0.40 -14.62 4.38
CA TRP A 543 1.66 -14.92 5.07
C TRP A 543 2.60 -13.71 5.17
N SER A 544 2.61 -12.86 4.14
CA SER A 544 3.51 -11.71 4.09
C SER A 544 3.14 -10.64 5.11
N ASN A 545 4.10 -9.80 5.48
CA ASN A 545 3.83 -8.56 6.21
C ASN A 545 3.89 -7.41 5.19
N ILE A 546 2.78 -7.14 4.50
CA ILE A 546 2.72 -6.10 3.46
C ILE A 546 3.08 -4.73 4.04
N ALA A 547 2.65 -4.45 5.28
CA ALA A 547 2.98 -3.22 5.98
C ALA A 547 4.49 -2.96 6.05
N LEU A 548 5.26 -3.97 6.46
CA LEU A 548 6.73 -3.92 6.53
C LEU A 548 7.38 -3.98 5.15
N LEU A 549 6.83 -4.78 4.22
CA LEU A 549 7.35 -4.94 2.87
C LEU A 549 7.33 -3.59 2.12
N VAL A 550 6.22 -2.85 2.15
CA VAL A 550 6.09 -1.54 1.51
C VAL A 550 7.14 -0.56 2.06
N LYS A 551 7.29 -0.48 3.38
CA LYS A 551 8.29 0.39 4.03
C LYS A 551 9.72 0.00 3.64
N THR A 552 10.00 -1.30 3.58
CA THR A 552 11.32 -1.85 3.24
C THR A 552 11.68 -1.58 1.79
N ILE A 553 10.79 -1.88 0.84
CA ILE A 553 10.99 -1.62 -0.59
C ILE A 553 11.20 -0.12 -0.83
N PHE A 554 10.37 0.73 -0.23
CA PHE A 554 10.53 2.18 -0.34
C PHE A 554 11.91 2.62 0.15
N THR A 555 12.27 2.25 1.38
CA THR A 555 13.50 2.74 2.02
C THR A 555 14.75 2.23 1.31
N THR A 556 14.80 0.94 0.99
CA THR A 556 15.94 0.34 0.28
C THR A 556 16.06 0.88 -1.14
N GLY A 557 14.96 0.99 -1.88
CA GLY A 557 14.93 1.56 -3.23
C GLY A 557 15.39 3.01 -3.24
N TYR A 558 14.88 3.82 -2.30
CA TYR A 558 15.25 5.22 -2.15
C TYR A 558 16.73 5.40 -1.81
N LEU A 559 17.25 4.66 -0.82
CA LEU A 559 18.66 4.71 -0.43
C LEU A 559 19.58 4.25 -1.56
N THR A 560 19.19 3.19 -2.27
CA THR A 560 19.92 2.68 -3.44
C THR A 560 20.00 3.73 -4.54
N MET A 561 18.88 4.35 -4.91
CA MET A 561 18.85 5.40 -5.92
C MET A 561 19.67 6.62 -5.49
N SER A 562 19.53 7.06 -4.24
CA SER A 562 20.32 8.18 -3.70
C SER A 562 21.82 7.87 -3.72
N LEU A 563 22.21 6.65 -3.35
CA LEU A 563 23.60 6.21 -3.35
C LEU A 563 24.20 6.22 -4.75
N PHE A 564 23.56 5.54 -5.71
CA PHE A 564 24.12 5.34 -7.04
C PHE A 564 23.99 6.57 -7.95
N MET A 565 22.93 7.37 -7.79
CA MET A 565 22.69 8.50 -8.70
C MET A 565 23.19 9.85 -8.16
N LEU A 566 23.36 10.00 -6.84
CA LEU A 566 23.79 11.27 -6.23
C LEU A 566 25.10 11.15 -5.45
N ILE A 567 25.18 10.23 -4.49
CA ILE A 567 26.30 10.14 -3.54
C ILE A 567 27.60 9.66 -4.22
N LEU A 568 27.58 8.52 -4.89
CA LEU A 568 28.76 7.96 -5.57
C LEU A 568 29.26 8.88 -6.70
N PRO A 569 28.40 9.44 -7.58
CA PRO A 569 28.86 10.39 -8.58
C PRO A 569 29.45 11.66 -7.97
N LYS A 570 28.94 12.13 -6.83
CA LYS A 570 29.52 13.29 -6.13
C LYS A 570 30.89 12.97 -5.56
N LEU A 571 31.02 11.85 -4.85
CA LEU A 571 32.29 11.39 -4.29
C LEU A 571 33.36 11.23 -5.39
N TYR A 572 33.00 10.57 -6.49
CA TYR A 572 33.91 10.36 -7.61
C TYR A 572 34.28 11.68 -8.32
N SER A 573 33.33 12.59 -8.51
CA SER A 573 33.61 13.91 -9.08
C SER A 573 34.58 14.73 -8.23
N LEU A 574 34.42 14.71 -6.90
CA LEU A 574 35.32 15.40 -5.97
C LEU A 574 36.71 14.76 -5.98
N TYR A 575 36.79 13.42 -5.99
CA TYR A 575 38.04 12.71 -6.13
C TYR A 575 38.80 13.13 -7.38
N LEU A 576 38.10 13.22 -8.52
CA LEU A 576 38.69 13.67 -9.78
C LEU A 576 39.14 15.14 -9.72
N GLN A 577 38.35 16.02 -9.11
CA GLN A 577 38.67 17.45 -8.97
C GLN A 577 39.87 17.71 -8.04
N THR A 578 40.05 16.89 -7.00
CA THR A 578 41.19 17.01 -6.06
C THR A 578 42.43 16.25 -6.49
N SER A 579 42.30 15.35 -7.47
CA SER A 579 43.42 14.59 -8.02
C SER A 579 44.27 15.46 -8.95
N PRO A 580 45.61 15.31 -8.89
CA PRO A 580 46.49 16.02 -9.81
C PRO A 580 46.23 15.56 -11.26
N PRO A 581 46.44 16.44 -12.26
CA PRO A 581 46.37 16.03 -13.66
C PRO A 581 47.45 14.96 -13.96
N PRO A 582 47.24 14.10 -14.97
CA PRO A 582 48.24 13.10 -15.38
C PRO A 582 49.56 13.78 -15.76
N SER A 583 50.70 13.17 -15.44
CA SER A 583 52.01 13.71 -15.84
C SER A 583 52.18 13.68 -17.36
N ALA A 584 52.92 14.66 -17.91
CA ALA A 584 53.18 14.75 -19.36
C ALA A 584 53.75 13.44 -19.95
N HIS A 585 54.53 12.69 -19.15
CA HIS A 585 55.12 11.40 -19.54
C HIS A 585 54.10 10.25 -19.63
N ALA A 586 53.02 10.29 -18.82
CA ALA A 586 51.92 9.34 -18.91
C ALA A 586 50.95 9.71 -20.06
N LEU A 587 50.85 11.00 -20.38
CA LEU A 587 50.09 11.48 -21.53
C LEU A 587 50.74 11.05 -22.84
N SER A 588 52.08 11.16 -22.97
CA SER A 588 52.85 10.70 -24.14
C SER A 588 52.64 9.21 -24.40
N LYS A 589 52.74 8.37 -23.37
CA LYS A 589 52.58 6.92 -23.50
C LYS A 589 51.17 6.49 -23.95
N ALA A 590 50.13 7.24 -23.53
CA ALA A 590 48.75 7.02 -23.95
C ALA A 590 48.46 7.54 -25.36
N THR A 591 49.16 8.58 -25.82
CA THR A 591 49.16 9.00 -27.24
C THR A 591 49.94 8.04 -28.12
N ASP A 592 51.08 7.52 -27.67
CA ASP A 592 51.94 6.61 -28.45
C ASP A 592 51.29 5.23 -28.69
N GLU A 593 50.48 4.72 -27.75
CA GLU A 593 49.62 3.54 -27.97
C GLU A 593 48.38 3.84 -28.85
N MET A 594 48.07 5.11 -29.13
CA MET A 594 46.90 5.54 -29.92
C MET A 594 47.22 6.00 -31.34
N THR A 595 48.45 6.41 -31.65
CA THR A 595 48.85 6.90 -32.97
C THR A 595 49.77 5.91 -33.68
N SER A 596 49.17 4.88 -34.28
CA SER A 596 49.73 4.25 -35.49
C SER A 596 48.88 4.66 -36.70
N MET A 597 48.87 5.95 -37.03
CA MET A 597 48.74 6.50 -38.39
C MET A 597 48.54 8.03 -38.33
N SER A 598 49.21 8.70 -39.26
CA SER A 598 49.26 10.14 -39.56
C SER A 598 50.06 11.04 -38.61
N SER A 599 51.29 11.29 -39.04
CA SER A 599 52.12 12.43 -38.68
C SER A 599 51.64 13.70 -39.38
N THR A 600 51.16 14.69 -38.63
CA THR A 600 51.22 16.11 -39.01
C THR A 600 51.05 16.99 -37.76
N SER A 601 52.02 17.88 -37.59
CA SER A 601 52.18 19.02 -36.67
C SER A 601 51.07 19.35 -35.65
N THR A 602 51.39 19.24 -34.35
CA THR A 602 51.69 20.35 -33.41
C THR A 602 51.72 19.82 -31.97
N ASN A 603 52.75 20.22 -31.21
CA ASN A 603 53.00 19.84 -29.82
C ASN A 603 52.09 20.58 -28.82
N ASP A 604 50.77 20.55 -29.00
CA ASP A 604 49.84 21.06 -27.97
C ASP A 604 49.44 19.91 -27.05
N ILE A 605 50.31 19.60 -26.09
CA ILE A 605 49.95 18.72 -24.97
C ILE A 605 48.82 19.42 -24.19
N PRO A 606 47.60 18.86 -24.12
CA PRO A 606 46.50 19.54 -23.45
C PRO A 606 46.81 19.71 -21.96
N HIS A 607 46.87 20.96 -21.52
CA HIS A 607 47.06 21.32 -20.12
C HIS A 607 45.72 21.26 -19.38
N TYR A 608 45.60 20.33 -18.43
CA TYR A 608 44.41 20.18 -17.60
C TYR A 608 44.59 20.85 -16.24
N ARG A 609 43.53 21.51 -15.74
CA ARG A 609 43.57 22.20 -14.43
C ARG A 609 43.58 21.20 -13.28
N ASN A 610 42.94 20.05 -13.45
CA ASN A 610 42.85 18.97 -12.48
C ASN A 610 42.62 17.61 -13.17
N GLY A 611 42.54 16.54 -12.37
CA GLY A 611 42.23 15.20 -12.86
C GLY A 611 40.82 15.05 -13.49
N TYR A 612 39.86 15.91 -13.12
CA TYR A 612 38.51 15.91 -13.69
C TYR A 612 38.50 16.33 -15.15
N ASP A 613 39.17 17.43 -15.50
CA ASP A 613 39.25 17.91 -16.89
C ASP A 613 39.93 16.87 -17.80
N ALA A 614 41.00 16.24 -17.28
CA ALA A 614 41.70 15.16 -17.98
C ALA A 614 40.81 13.92 -18.17
N TRP A 615 40.09 13.52 -17.12
CA TRP A 615 39.16 12.38 -17.18
C TRP A 615 37.98 12.65 -18.13
N LEU A 616 37.41 13.86 -18.09
CA LEU A 616 36.28 14.26 -18.91
C LEU A 616 36.65 14.21 -20.40
N ASP A 617 37.83 14.71 -20.75
CA ASP A 617 38.36 14.64 -22.11
C ASP A 617 38.64 13.19 -22.55
N GLN A 618 39.27 12.38 -21.69
CA GLN A 618 39.53 10.97 -21.97
C GLN A 618 38.23 10.19 -22.24
N LYS A 619 37.20 10.40 -21.41
CA LYS A 619 35.90 9.72 -21.57
C LYS A 619 35.13 10.22 -22.79
N ARG A 620 35.23 11.50 -23.14
CA ARG A 620 34.69 12.06 -24.39
C ARG A 620 35.27 11.33 -25.60
N ARG A 621 36.60 11.20 -25.67
CA ARG A 621 37.30 10.50 -26.75
C ARG A 621 36.93 9.02 -26.82
N HIS A 622 36.80 8.37 -25.66
CA HIS A 622 36.38 6.96 -25.59
C HIS A 622 34.94 6.74 -26.08
N LEU A 623 33.98 7.57 -25.66
CA LEU A 623 32.59 7.48 -26.12
C LEU A 623 32.48 7.74 -27.63
N TYR A 624 33.24 8.71 -28.16
CA TYR A 624 33.30 8.97 -29.60
C TYR A 624 33.74 7.73 -30.39
N ARG A 625 34.78 7.01 -29.94
CA ARG A 625 35.26 5.76 -30.56
C ARG A 625 34.28 4.60 -30.44
N LEU A 626 33.65 4.43 -29.27
CA LEU A 626 32.61 3.42 -29.09
C LEU A 626 31.44 3.68 -30.04
N SER A 627 31.10 4.94 -30.27
CA SER A 627 30.01 5.30 -31.14
C SER A 627 30.33 5.11 -32.62
N SER A 628 31.56 5.43 -33.06
CA SER A 628 31.99 5.21 -34.46
C SER A 628 32.18 3.73 -34.81
N THR A 629 32.36 2.87 -33.81
CA THR A 629 32.47 1.40 -33.97
C THR A 629 31.14 0.67 -33.81
N LEU A 630 30.08 1.36 -33.34
CA LEU A 630 28.71 0.85 -33.34
C LEU A 630 28.06 0.92 -34.75
N SER A 631 28.56 1.79 -35.64
CA SER A 631 28.09 1.89 -37.02
C SER A 631 28.71 0.88 -37.97
N SER A 632 29.69 0.08 -37.53
CA SER A 632 30.33 -0.96 -38.35
C SER A 632 30.30 -2.36 -37.69
N ALA A 633 29.69 -3.31 -38.42
CA ALA A 633 29.73 -4.78 -38.25
C ALA A 633 28.57 -5.52 -37.52
N SER A 634 28.49 -6.83 -37.85
CA SER A 634 27.28 -7.61 -38.16
C SER A 634 26.95 -8.79 -37.23
N SER A 635 27.19 -8.72 -35.90
CA SER A 635 26.67 -9.77 -35.00
C SER A 635 25.88 -9.22 -33.81
N ARG A 636 24.65 -9.74 -33.64
CA ARG A 636 23.68 -9.32 -32.59
C ARG A 636 24.28 -9.35 -31.18
N HIS A 637 25.12 -10.33 -30.86
CA HIS A 637 25.71 -10.49 -29.52
C HIS A 637 26.81 -9.45 -29.21
N ARG A 638 27.59 -9.05 -30.23
CA ARG A 638 28.61 -7.98 -30.08
C ARG A 638 27.97 -6.60 -30.08
N PHE A 639 26.87 -6.42 -30.80
CA PHE A 639 26.05 -5.22 -30.74
C PHE A 639 25.50 -4.99 -29.34
N TRP A 640 24.85 -5.99 -28.73
CA TRP A 640 24.30 -5.86 -27.37
C TRP A 640 25.37 -5.55 -26.32
N ASN A 641 26.50 -6.27 -26.32
CA ASN A 641 27.59 -5.97 -25.39
C ASN A 641 28.17 -4.57 -25.59
N ARG A 642 28.32 -4.09 -26.83
CA ARG A 642 28.80 -2.73 -27.13
C ARG A 642 27.77 -1.67 -26.76
N PHE A 643 26.49 -1.91 -27.03
CA PHE A 643 25.38 -1.02 -26.70
C PHE A 643 25.23 -0.87 -25.18
N VAL A 644 25.25 -1.98 -24.44
CA VAL A 644 25.21 -1.98 -22.97
C VAL A 644 26.42 -1.26 -22.41
N ASN A 645 27.63 -1.56 -22.88
CA ASN A 645 28.84 -0.88 -22.43
C ASN A 645 28.81 0.63 -22.74
N HIS A 646 28.41 1.03 -23.95
CA HIS A 646 28.27 2.43 -24.32
C HIS A 646 27.23 3.14 -23.43
N THR A 647 26.08 2.51 -23.21
CA THR A 647 24.99 3.05 -22.40
C THR A 647 25.42 3.23 -20.95
N ILE A 648 26.00 2.22 -20.30
CA ILE A 648 26.45 2.30 -18.91
C ILE A 648 27.52 3.39 -18.75
N HIS A 649 28.54 3.40 -19.63
CA HIS A 649 29.61 4.40 -19.57
C HIS A 649 29.09 5.82 -19.79
N ALA A 650 28.15 6.00 -20.71
CA ALA A 650 27.51 7.29 -20.94
C ALA A 650 26.73 7.74 -19.70
N HIS A 651 25.97 6.87 -19.04
CA HIS A 651 25.21 7.24 -17.84
C HIS A 651 26.12 7.58 -16.65
N VAL A 652 27.16 6.79 -16.40
CA VAL A 652 28.15 7.09 -15.36
C VAL A 652 28.79 8.46 -15.62
N LEU A 653 29.20 8.73 -16.86
CA LEU A 653 29.76 10.03 -17.23
C LEU A 653 28.79 11.18 -16.95
N ARG A 654 27.52 11.01 -17.35
CA ARG A 654 26.48 12.05 -17.20
C ARG A 654 26.17 12.35 -15.75
N PHE A 655 26.07 11.34 -14.89
CA PHE A 655 25.85 11.55 -13.45
C PHE A 655 27.04 12.19 -12.75
N VAL A 656 28.27 11.82 -13.12
CA VAL A 656 29.49 12.45 -12.60
C VAL A 656 29.63 13.88 -13.09
N HIS A 657 29.16 14.20 -14.30
CA HIS A 657 29.09 15.58 -14.78
C HIS A 657 27.96 16.38 -14.12
N PHE A 658 26.78 15.76 -13.91
CA PHE A 658 25.68 16.39 -13.19
C PHE A 658 26.10 16.82 -11.78
N SER A 659 26.89 15.99 -11.08
CA SER A 659 27.36 16.29 -9.72
C SER A 659 28.38 17.45 -9.62
N THR A 660 28.95 17.89 -10.75
CA THR A 660 29.80 19.08 -10.82
C THR A 660 29.04 20.38 -11.07
N GLN A 661 27.75 20.31 -11.42
CA GLN A 661 26.88 21.48 -11.63
C GLN A 661 26.23 21.89 -10.30
N PRO A 662 26.74 22.90 -9.55
CA PRO A 662 26.38 23.06 -8.14
C PRO A 662 24.91 23.42 -7.93
N ILE A 663 24.36 24.36 -8.71
CA ILE A 663 22.96 24.78 -8.59
C ILE A 663 22.02 23.61 -8.86
N LEU A 664 22.23 22.90 -9.96
CA LEU A 664 21.39 21.76 -10.35
C LEU A 664 21.49 20.61 -9.33
N PHE A 665 22.71 20.22 -8.97
CA PHE A 665 22.94 19.09 -8.07
C PHE A 665 22.41 19.34 -6.66
N TYR A 666 22.75 20.48 -6.04
CA TYR A 666 22.33 20.75 -4.66
C TYR A 666 20.83 21.04 -4.55
N THR A 667 20.21 21.65 -5.58
CA THR A 667 18.75 21.80 -5.61
C THR A 667 18.05 20.44 -5.66
N THR A 668 18.53 19.53 -6.52
CA THR A 668 18.01 18.16 -6.57
C THR A 668 18.25 17.41 -5.26
N LEU A 669 19.44 17.52 -4.67
CA LEU A 669 19.76 16.89 -3.38
C LEU A 669 18.85 17.40 -2.26
N ILE A 670 18.65 18.72 -2.13
CA ILE A 670 17.79 19.28 -1.09
C ILE A 670 16.36 18.81 -1.31
N PHE A 671 15.87 18.83 -2.55
CA PHE A 671 14.53 18.33 -2.87
C PHE A 671 14.35 16.86 -2.47
N THR A 672 15.32 15.98 -2.77
CA THR A 672 15.23 14.58 -2.36
C THR A 672 15.21 14.47 -0.83
N LEU A 673 16.11 15.15 -0.12
CA LEU A 673 16.10 15.14 1.36
C LEU A 673 14.77 15.65 1.96
N LEU A 674 14.12 16.64 1.33
CA LEU A 674 12.81 17.13 1.77
C LEU A 674 11.70 16.08 1.64
N LEU A 675 11.75 15.18 0.65
CA LEU A 675 10.75 14.10 0.50
C LEU A 675 10.67 13.17 1.72
N VAL A 676 11.75 13.05 2.50
CA VAL A 676 11.77 12.18 3.69
C VAL A 676 11.73 12.94 5.02
N THR A 677 11.95 14.26 5.01
CA THR A 677 12.07 15.11 6.21
C THR A 677 10.97 16.16 6.37
N ALA A 678 10.34 16.59 5.28
CA ALA A 678 9.33 17.64 5.29
C ALA A 678 7.91 17.06 5.13
N PRO A 679 6.89 17.79 5.60
CA PRO A 679 5.51 17.42 5.29
C PRO A 679 5.27 17.55 3.79
N HIS A 680 4.55 16.59 3.20
CA HIS A 680 4.22 16.65 1.79
C HIS A 680 3.10 17.63 1.50
N TYR A 681 2.18 17.86 2.44
CA TYR A 681 1.13 18.89 2.34
C TYR A 681 0.41 19.06 3.69
N TRP A 682 -0.32 20.17 3.81
CA TRP A 682 -1.32 20.39 4.85
C TRP A 682 -2.72 20.13 4.31
N GLY A 683 -3.52 19.38 5.05
CA GLY A 683 -4.87 19.00 4.63
C GLY A 683 -5.81 18.68 5.79
N ASN A 684 -7.09 18.53 5.49
CA ASN A 684 -8.14 18.14 6.41
C ASN A 684 -8.43 16.64 6.29
N PHE A 685 -7.82 15.83 7.17
CA PHE A 685 -7.93 14.37 7.14
C PHE A 685 -9.17 13.85 7.85
N ILE A 686 -9.75 14.63 8.77
CA ILE A 686 -10.98 14.27 9.50
C ILE A 686 -11.93 15.47 9.44
N PRO A 687 -12.64 15.67 8.33
CA PRO A 687 -13.56 16.80 8.16
C PRO A 687 -14.56 17.04 9.30
N SER A 688 -15.04 15.97 9.94
CA SER A 688 -15.98 16.06 11.08
C SER A 688 -15.36 16.67 12.34
N ALA A 689 -14.03 16.65 12.48
CA ALA A 689 -13.32 17.20 13.63
C ALA A 689 -13.05 18.72 13.52
N GLY A 690 -13.45 19.37 12.42
CA GLY A 690 -13.14 20.78 12.18
C GLY A 690 -11.63 21.04 12.16
N GLU A 691 -11.17 22.04 12.94
CA GLU A 691 -9.75 22.39 13.02
C GLU A 691 -8.86 21.29 13.64
N GLN A 692 -9.42 20.40 14.46
CA GLN A 692 -8.68 19.28 15.05
C GLN A 692 -8.36 18.18 14.02
N GLY A 693 -9.11 18.14 12.91
CA GLY A 693 -8.90 17.18 11.81
C GLY A 693 -7.91 17.65 10.76
N GLN A 694 -7.41 18.89 10.88
CA GLN A 694 -6.41 19.44 9.98
C GLN A 694 -5.00 19.14 10.48
N GLY A 695 -4.09 18.86 9.55
CA GLY A 695 -2.72 18.55 9.91
C GLY A 695 -1.77 18.41 8.73
N TYR A 696 -0.61 17.87 9.04
CA TYR A 696 0.48 17.64 8.09
C TYR A 696 0.54 16.17 7.67
N PHE A 697 0.60 15.93 6.37
CA PHE A 697 0.93 14.62 5.82
C PHE A 697 2.45 14.44 5.80
N TYR A 698 2.97 13.47 6.53
CA TYR A 698 4.37 13.03 6.44
C TYR A 698 4.46 11.66 5.78
N LEU A 699 5.65 11.33 5.25
CA LEU A 699 5.93 9.95 4.85
C LEU A 699 5.71 8.99 6.03
N GLN A 700 6.10 9.39 7.24
CA GLN A 700 6.08 8.56 8.43
C GLN A 700 4.68 8.37 9.06
N GLY A 701 3.71 9.23 8.74
CA GLY A 701 2.37 9.25 9.35
C GLY A 701 1.65 10.57 9.14
N ILE A 702 0.49 10.75 9.75
CA ILE A 702 -0.26 12.01 9.74
C ILE A 702 -0.08 12.70 11.10
N TYR A 703 0.26 13.99 11.10
CA TYR A 703 0.39 14.78 12.33
C TYR A 703 -0.70 15.84 12.43
N LEU A 704 -1.53 15.74 13.46
CA LEU A 704 -2.66 16.64 13.75
C LEU A 704 -2.28 17.56 14.92
N PRO A 705 -1.81 18.80 14.67
CA PRO A 705 -1.26 19.66 15.73
C PRO A 705 -2.31 20.17 16.73
N ASN A 706 -3.59 20.25 16.33
CA ASN A 706 -4.67 20.75 17.16
C ASN A 706 -5.50 19.63 17.81
N ALA A 707 -5.11 18.37 17.59
CA ALA A 707 -5.73 17.21 18.20
C ALA A 707 -5.04 16.93 19.54
N SER A 708 -5.78 17.06 20.64
CA SER A 708 -5.25 17.15 22.01
C SER A 708 -4.79 15.83 22.65
N GLY A 709 -4.32 14.83 21.90
CA GLY A 709 -3.98 13.49 22.45
C GLY A 709 -5.12 12.73 23.14
N HIS A 710 -6.31 13.33 23.18
CA HIS A 710 -7.54 12.82 23.80
C HIS A 710 -8.64 12.69 22.73
N LEU A 711 -8.25 12.31 21.51
CA LEU A 711 -9.22 11.78 20.53
C LEU A 711 -9.58 10.30 20.83
N GLY A 712 -8.94 9.70 21.84
CA GLY A 712 -9.20 8.36 22.33
C GLY A 712 -10.41 8.30 23.26
N GLY A 713 -11.47 7.65 22.79
CA GLY A 713 -12.54 7.11 23.63
C GLY A 713 -12.79 5.63 23.40
N GLY A 714 -11.99 4.99 22.53
CA GLY A 714 -11.87 3.53 22.41
C GLY A 714 -10.53 3.10 23.00
N LEU A 715 -10.22 1.81 22.98
CA LEU A 715 -9.10 1.22 23.70
C LEU A 715 -7.70 1.78 23.35
N GLY A 716 -7.54 2.51 22.24
CA GLY A 716 -6.29 3.11 21.80
C GLY A 716 -6.09 4.57 22.24
N THR A 717 -4.82 4.94 22.48
CA THR A 717 -4.39 6.33 22.70
C THR A 717 -3.35 6.69 21.65
N ALA A 718 -3.77 7.43 20.63
CA ALA A 718 -2.88 7.94 19.60
C ALA A 718 -1.65 8.63 20.19
N SER A 719 -0.51 8.55 19.48
CA SER A 719 0.77 9.10 19.91
C SER A 719 0.66 10.62 20.19
N PHE A 720 0.69 10.99 21.47
CA PHE A 720 0.60 12.39 21.93
C PHE A 720 1.98 13.03 21.99
N ASP A 721 2.15 14.18 21.33
CA ASP A 721 3.35 15.01 21.42
C ASP A 721 3.11 16.22 22.36
N PRO A 722 3.44 16.09 23.67
CA PRO A 722 3.22 17.14 24.66
C PRO A 722 4.08 18.39 24.42
N ALA A 723 5.13 18.31 23.60
CA ALA A 723 5.95 19.47 23.26
C ALA A 723 5.37 20.29 22.09
N GLY A 724 4.30 19.80 21.46
CA GLY A 724 3.54 20.51 20.44
C GLY A 724 4.30 20.76 19.13
N PRO A 725 3.70 21.53 18.20
CA PRO A 725 4.21 21.75 16.84
C PRO A 725 5.62 22.36 16.77
N GLU A 726 6.16 22.88 17.86
CA GLU A 726 7.51 23.44 17.98
C GLU A 726 8.63 22.42 17.75
N ARG A 727 8.48 21.14 18.13
CA ARG A 727 9.53 20.11 17.89
C ARG A 727 9.63 19.69 16.44
N VAL A 728 8.51 19.65 15.74
CA VAL A 728 8.47 19.37 14.30
C VAL A 728 8.94 20.60 13.50
N ARG A 729 8.71 21.82 14.00
CA ARG A 729 9.16 23.09 13.38
C ARG A 729 10.62 23.47 13.64
N ARG A 730 11.21 23.12 14.79
CA ARG A 730 12.61 23.48 15.11
C ARG A 730 13.63 23.01 14.06
N PRO A 731 13.58 21.78 13.53
CA PRO A 731 14.48 21.33 12.47
C PRO A 731 14.27 22.10 11.15
N LEU A 732 13.03 22.47 10.81
CA LEU A 732 12.72 23.34 9.67
C LEU A 732 13.28 24.75 9.87
N SER A 733 13.29 25.27 11.11
CA SER A 733 13.93 26.56 11.43
C SER A 733 15.46 26.51 11.30
N VAL A 734 16.09 25.38 11.66
CA VAL A 734 17.54 25.14 11.45
C VAL A 734 17.86 25.03 9.95
N LEU A 735 17.02 24.36 9.17
CA LEU A 735 17.14 24.31 7.71
C LEU A 735 16.93 25.70 7.08
N SER A 736 15.97 26.48 7.58
CA SER A 736 15.75 27.87 7.18
C SER A 736 16.92 28.78 7.55
N GLY A 737 17.55 28.54 8.70
CA GLY A 737 18.75 29.25 9.16
C GLY A 737 19.97 28.91 8.29
N ALA A 738 20.11 27.65 7.88
CA ALA A 738 21.14 27.21 6.94
C ALA A 738 20.91 27.79 5.52
N ILE A 739 19.66 27.81 5.05
CA ILE A 739 19.31 28.42 3.74
C ILE A 739 19.48 29.94 3.79
N SER A 740 19.11 30.59 4.89
CA SER A 740 19.32 32.02 5.13
C SER A 740 20.80 32.38 5.18
N SER A 741 21.64 31.54 5.79
CA SER A 741 23.11 31.73 5.79
C SER A 741 23.73 31.50 4.41
N ILE A 742 23.17 30.62 3.59
CA ILE A 742 23.63 30.36 2.21
C ILE A 742 23.19 31.47 1.25
N THR A 743 22.03 32.10 1.49
CA THR A 743 21.45 33.14 0.61
C THR A 743 21.74 34.58 1.08
N GLY A 744 22.52 34.75 2.15
CA GLY A 744 22.85 36.06 2.71
C GLY A 744 21.62 36.82 3.23
N GLY A 745 20.60 36.09 3.71
CA GLY A 745 19.39 36.68 4.31
C GLY A 745 18.42 37.38 3.35
N ARG A 746 18.57 37.24 2.03
CA ARG A 746 17.74 37.98 1.05
C ARG A 746 16.38 37.37 0.72
N LEU A 747 16.08 36.15 1.16
CA LEU A 747 14.91 35.39 0.68
C LEU A 747 13.80 35.12 1.71
N MET A 748 13.97 35.43 3.00
CA MET A 748 12.87 35.26 3.98
C MET A 748 12.89 36.34 5.06
N SER A 749 11.81 37.14 5.14
CA SER A 749 11.54 38.03 6.26
C SER A 749 10.97 37.23 7.43
N SER A 750 11.49 37.49 8.63
CA SER A 750 11.04 36.93 9.91
C SER A 750 9.52 37.01 10.08
N SER A 751 8.84 35.87 10.15
CA SER A 751 7.47 35.81 10.65
C SER A 751 7.48 36.05 12.16
N GLY A 752 6.72 37.07 12.58
CA GLY A 752 6.77 37.69 13.90
C GLY A 752 6.47 36.77 15.08
N SER A 753 7.11 37.11 16.19
CA SER A 753 6.76 36.66 17.53
C SER A 753 5.39 37.21 17.91
N SER A 754 4.37 36.36 17.97
CA SER A 754 3.16 36.65 18.76
C SER A 754 3.36 36.05 20.15
N SER A 755 3.83 36.89 21.07
CA SER A 755 3.77 36.65 22.50
C SER A 755 2.34 36.83 23.01
N GLY A 756 1.82 35.79 23.67
CA GLY A 756 0.59 35.82 24.46
C GLY A 756 -0.48 34.89 23.92
N TYR A 757 -0.67 33.72 24.54
CA TYR A 757 -1.97 33.07 24.78
C TYR A 757 -1.78 31.83 25.70
N ASP A 758 -2.80 31.60 26.52
CA ASP A 758 -2.95 30.78 27.73
C ASP A 758 -2.30 29.38 27.86
N ASP A 759 -2.04 29.04 29.13
CA ASP A 759 -1.54 27.78 29.74
C ASP A 759 -2.45 26.54 29.56
N ASN A 760 -2.95 26.28 28.35
CA ASN A 760 -3.50 24.98 27.98
C ASN A 760 -2.79 24.48 26.71
N ILE A 761 -1.59 23.91 26.87
CA ILE A 761 -0.86 23.30 25.74
C ILE A 761 -1.65 22.08 25.25
N VAL A 762 -2.48 22.28 24.24
CA VAL A 762 -3.06 21.23 23.40
C VAL A 762 -1.90 20.64 22.59
N GLY A 763 -1.26 19.58 23.10
CA GLY A 763 -0.22 18.85 22.36
C GLY A 763 -0.78 18.20 21.09
N GLY A 764 0.05 17.98 20.08
CA GLY A 764 -0.38 17.42 18.78
C GLY A 764 -0.46 15.89 18.81
N THR A 765 -1.17 15.29 17.85
CA THR A 765 -1.36 13.84 17.74
C THR A 765 -0.73 13.28 16.47
N TRP A 766 0.04 12.21 16.59
CA TRP A 766 0.53 11.41 15.45
C TRP A 766 -0.36 10.19 15.21
N LEU A 767 -0.68 9.97 13.95
CA LEU A 767 -1.30 8.75 13.42
C LEU A 767 -0.22 7.97 12.65
N PRO A 768 0.31 6.87 13.21
CA PRO A 768 1.19 5.99 12.45
C PRO A 768 0.41 5.35 11.31
N MET A 769 0.88 5.49 10.06
CA MET A 769 0.18 4.95 8.90
C MET A 769 1.17 4.34 7.91
N VAL A 770 0.86 3.16 7.37
CA VAL A 770 1.58 2.63 6.20
C VAL A 770 1.03 3.23 4.91
N ASP A 771 -0.24 3.60 4.91
CA ASP A 771 -0.92 4.25 3.80
C ASP A 771 -0.15 5.45 3.25
N THR A 772 0.52 6.19 4.14
CA THR A 772 1.35 7.34 3.77
C THR A 772 2.55 6.91 2.92
N TRP A 773 3.20 5.79 3.25
CA TRP A 773 4.28 5.20 2.47
C TRP A 773 3.79 4.73 1.11
N MET A 774 2.64 4.03 1.08
CA MET A 774 2.04 3.52 -0.15
C MET A 774 1.60 4.66 -1.07
N SER A 775 1.03 5.74 -0.53
CA SER A 775 0.66 6.94 -1.28
C SER A 775 1.90 7.69 -1.82
N THR A 776 3.02 7.61 -1.11
CA THR A 776 4.23 8.36 -1.44
C THR A 776 5.14 7.60 -2.40
N ILE A 777 5.13 6.26 -2.42
CA ILE A 777 6.06 5.45 -3.24
C ILE A 777 6.01 5.80 -4.72
N TRP A 778 4.82 5.89 -5.31
CA TRP A 778 4.66 6.24 -6.72
C TRP A 778 5.09 7.68 -6.98
N THR A 779 4.74 8.57 -6.06
CA THR A 779 5.17 9.96 -6.15
C THR A 779 6.69 10.07 -6.15
N VAL A 780 7.35 9.37 -5.25
CA VAL A 780 8.81 9.41 -5.17
C VAL A 780 9.46 8.69 -6.35
N ILE A 781 8.94 7.56 -6.83
CA ILE A 781 9.49 6.88 -8.02
C ILE A 781 9.42 7.81 -9.24
N TYR A 782 8.27 8.42 -9.53
CA TYR A 782 8.15 9.31 -10.68
C TYR A 782 9.02 10.57 -10.52
N ASP A 783 9.03 11.19 -9.32
CA ASP A 783 9.78 12.43 -9.06
C ASP A 783 11.29 12.22 -8.87
N LEU A 784 11.73 11.03 -8.49
CA LEU A 784 13.15 10.75 -8.22
C LEU A 784 13.79 9.96 -9.36
N THR A 785 13.06 9.12 -10.09
CA THR A 785 13.61 8.38 -11.23
C THR A 785 13.52 9.19 -12.52
N ILE A 786 12.33 9.64 -12.90
CA ILE A 786 12.16 10.26 -14.23
C ILE A 786 12.71 11.68 -14.26
N PHE A 787 12.41 12.48 -13.24
CA PHE A 787 12.87 13.87 -13.16
C PHE A 787 14.39 13.96 -13.04
N LEU A 788 15.00 13.16 -12.17
CA LEU A 788 16.45 13.16 -11.96
C LEU A 788 17.18 12.68 -13.21
N TYR A 789 16.64 11.69 -13.90
CA TYR A 789 17.13 11.27 -15.21
C TYR A 789 17.01 12.37 -16.25
N TYR A 790 15.87 13.07 -16.27
CA TYR A 790 15.65 14.19 -17.19
C TYR A 790 16.61 15.37 -16.93
N LEU A 791 16.80 15.76 -15.65
CA LEU A 791 17.77 16.78 -15.25
C LEU A 791 19.20 16.38 -15.61
N MET A 792 19.56 15.11 -15.41
CA MET A 792 20.85 14.60 -15.83
C MET A 792 21.02 14.74 -17.35
N LEU A 793 20.02 14.38 -18.16
CA LEU A 793 20.07 14.55 -19.62
C LEU A 793 20.19 16.02 -20.03
N CYS A 794 19.51 16.89 -19.31
CA CYS A 794 19.55 18.34 -19.47
C CYS A 794 20.93 18.92 -19.13
N ALA A 795 21.55 18.48 -18.03
CA ALA A 795 22.87 18.90 -17.60
C ALA A 795 23.98 18.37 -18.53
N THR A 796 23.74 17.27 -19.24
CA THR A 796 24.71 16.66 -20.15
C THR A 796 25.03 17.60 -21.32
N PRO A 797 26.31 17.94 -21.59
CA PRO A 797 26.68 18.76 -22.74
C PRO A 797 26.29 18.08 -24.06
N SER A 798 25.90 18.87 -25.05
CA SER A 798 25.33 18.36 -26.31
C SER A 798 26.23 17.33 -27.00
N GLY A 799 27.55 17.55 -26.98
CA GLY A 799 28.58 16.64 -27.51
C GLY A 799 28.54 15.19 -27.00
N TYR A 800 27.87 14.92 -25.87
CA TYR A 800 27.78 13.57 -25.26
C TYR A 800 26.43 12.87 -25.49
N LEU A 801 25.54 13.45 -26.30
CA LEU A 801 24.21 12.95 -26.60
C LEU A 801 24.04 12.47 -28.07
N TYR A 802 25.12 12.45 -28.86
CA TYR A 802 25.07 12.19 -30.30
C TYR A 802 25.43 10.76 -30.71
N SER A 803 24.73 10.26 -31.73
CA SER A 803 25.13 9.09 -32.53
C SER A 803 25.86 9.58 -33.79
N PRO A 804 27.04 9.03 -34.14
CA PRO A 804 27.87 9.48 -35.26
C PRO A 804 27.30 9.11 -36.64
N SER A 805 26.19 8.38 -36.70
CA SER A 805 25.58 7.94 -37.96
C SER A 805 24.70 8.99 -38.65
N ASN A 806 24.45 10.17 -38.08
CA ASN A 806 23.66 11.21 -38.75
C ASN A 806 24.00 12.66 -38.28
N PRO A 807 24.96 13.35 -38.92
CA PRO A 807 25.37 14.70 -38.56
C PRO A 807 24.30 15.78 -38.86
N HIS A 808 23.24 15.48 -39.61
CA HIS A 808 22.21 16.46 -39.99
C HIS A 808 20.98 16.52 -39.06
N ARG A 809 20.91 15.70 -38.00
CA ARG A 809 19.89 15.84 -36.92
C ARG A 809 20.55 16.25 -35.60
N LEU A 810 21.03 17.49 -35.56
CA LEU A 810 21.68 18.15 -34.41
C LEU A 810 20.72 18.49 -33.26
N ARG A 811 19.85 17.58 -32.83
CA ARG A 811 18.98 17.79 -31.66
C ARG A 811 19.30 16.76 -30.57
N PRO A 812 19.83 17.19 -29.41
CA PRO A 812 19.99 16.34 -28.23
C PRO A 812 18.73 15.52 -27.93
N PHE A 813 18.87 14.26 -27.51
CA PHE A 813 17.73 13.35 -27.28
C PHE A 813 16.63 13.95 -26.40
N HIS A 814 16.98 14.66 -25.33
CA HIS A 814 16.01 15.32 -24.44
C HIS A 814 15.28 16.52 -25.06
N ARG A 815 15.75 17.03 -26.21
CA ARG A 815 15.13 18.10 -27.00
C ARG A 815 14.26 17.58 -28.15
N THR A 816 14.15 16.26 -28.30
CA THR A 816 13.20 15.66 -29.24
C THR A 816 11.76 15.93 -28.79
N TRP A 817 10.85 16.05 -29.75
CA TRP A 817 9.46 16.42 -29.47
C TRP A 817 8.77 15.38 -28.57
N TYR A 818 9.04 14.08 -28.77
CA TYR A 818 8.42 13.02 -27.99
C TYR A 818 8.90 12.99 -26.53
N VAL A 819 10.17 13.28 -26.24
CA VAL A 819 10.64 13.44 -24.85
C VAL A 819 9.99 14.66 -24.19
N ARG A 820 9.83 15.76 -24.93
CA ARG A 820 9.10 16.94 -24.41
C ARG A 820 7.63 16.63 -24.14
N CYS A 821 6.95 15.91 -25.04
CA CYS A 821 5.58 15.44 -24.82
C CYS A 821 5.49 14.51 -23.61
N MET A 822 6.45 13.60 -23.42
CA MET A 822 6.51 12.73 -22.24
C MET A 822 6.63 13.54 -20.94
N ILE A 823 7.53 14.54 -20.90
CA ILE A 823 7.71 15.41 -19.72
C ILE A 823 6.47 16.28 -19.48
N ILE A 824 5.83 16.80 -20.53
CA ILE A 824 4.54 17.51 -20.42
C ILE A 824 3.47 16.57 -19.86
N GLY A 825 3.40 15.32 -20.32
CA GLY A 825 2.47 14.33 -19.80
C GLY A 825 2.66 14.05 -18.31
N ILE A 826 3.91 13.92 -17.86
CA ILE A 826 4.24 13.77 -16.43
C ILE A 826 3.84 15.02 -15.64
N TRP A 827 4.08 16.21 -16.19
CA TRP A 827 3.63 17.48 -15.62
C TRP A 827 2.11 17.54 -15.44
N VAL A 828 1.36 17.19 -16.49
CA VAL A 828 -0.11 17.14 -16.45
C VAL A 828 -0.59 16.12 -15.42
N PHE A 829 0.00 14.92 -15.41
CA PHE A 829 -0.29 13.90 -14.41
C PHE A 829 -0.07 14.42 -12.98
N ARG A 830 1.00 15.18 -12.75
CA ARG A 830 1.29 15.81 -11.45
C ARG A 830 0.32 16.91 -11.07
N CYS A 831 -0.06 17.77 -12.01
CA CYS A 831 -1.12 18.76 -11.77
C CYS A 831 -2.44 18.07 -11.39
N CYS A 832 -2.81 17.00 -12.09
CA CYS A 832 -4.00 16.21 -11.77
C CYS A 832 -3.91 15.57 -10.37
N ALA A 833 -2.76 14.99 -10.01
CA ALA A 833 -2.55 14.40 -8.69
C ALA A 833 -2.70 15.44 -7.57
N VAL A 834 -2.06 16.62 -7.71
CA VAL A 834 -2.19 17.72 -6.74
C VAL A 834 -3.64 18.21 -6.64
N TRP A 835 -4.32 18.35 -7.77
CA TRP A 835 -5.74 18.75 -7.81
C TRP A 835 -6.65 17.73 -7.12
N MET A 836 -6.44 16.43 -7.35
CA MET A 836 -7.21 15.37 -6.70
C MET A 836 -6.98 15.35 -5.18
N THR A 837 -5.74 15.50 -4.73
CA THR A 837 -5.41 15.61 -3.31
C THR A 837 -6.06 16.86 -2.68
N ALA A 838 -6.08 17.99 -3.40
CA ALA A 838 -6.76 19.20 -2.94
C ALA A 838 -8.30 19.06 -2.88
N LYS A 839 -8.90 18.27 -3.79
CA LYS A 839 -10.33 17.94 -3.73
C LYS A 839 -10.68 17.11 -2.50
N LEU A 840 -9.80 16.21 -2.08
CA LEU A 840 -10.01 15.35 -0.91
C LEU A 840 -9.76 16.07 0.41
N TYR A 841 -8.65 16.79 0.51
CA TYR A 841 -8.14 17.32 1.77
C TYR A 841 -8.20 18.85 1.89
N GLY A 842 -8.76 19.52 0.90
CA GLY A 842 -8.96 20.96 0.89
C GLY A 842 -7.92 21.74 0.08
N PRO A 843 -8.21 23.02 -0.21
CA PRO A 843 -7.43 23.84 -1.13
C PRO A 843 -6.00 24.10 -0.63
N SER A 844 -5.73 23.92 0.67
CA SER A 844 -4.41 24.12 1.28
C SER A 844 -3.29 23.28 0.69
N VAL A 845 -3.65 22.12 0.15
CA VAL A 845 -2.72 21.24 -0.58
C VAL A 845 -2.05 21.99 -1.73
N LEU A 846 -2.76 22.91 -2.40
CA LEU A 846 -2.24 23.62 -3.56
C LEU A 846 -1.03 24.50 -3.22
N TRP A 847 -1.01 25.16 -2.06
CA TRP A 847 0.10 26.06 -1.68
C TRP A 847 1.10 25.44 -0.70
N THR A 848 0.70 24.44 0.09
CA THR A 848 1.59 23.74 1.04
C THR A 848 2.24 22.50 0.46
N GLY A 849 1.74 21.99 -0.68
CA GLY A 849 2.12 20.71 -1.23
C GLY A 849 3.54 20.68 -1.82
N ILE A 850 4.37 19.74 -1.39
CA ILE A 850 5.69 19.45 -1.99
C ILE A 850 5.57 19.11 -3.48
N GLY A 851 4.44 18.53 -3.90
CA GLY A 851 4.14 18.31 -5.32
C GLY A 851 3.97 19.61 -6.11
N THR A 852 3.36 20.64 -5.52
CA THR A 852 3.29 21.98 -6.16
C THR A 852 4.67 22.62 -6.21
N TRP A 853 5.43 22.55 -5.12
CA TRP A 853 6.80 23.08 -5.09
C TRP A 853 7.70 22.35 -6.09
N TRP A 854 7.53 21.04 -6.25
CA TRP A 854 8.19 20.28 -7.31
C TRP A 854 7.85 20.86 -8.68
N LEU A 855 6.58 21.07 -9.01
CA LEU A 855 6.18 21.67 -10.29
C LEU A 855 6.87 23.02 -10.52
N MET A 856 6.89 23.91 -9.52
CA MET A 856 7.56 25.21 -9.66
C MET A 856 9.09 25.08 -9.82
N VAL A 857 9.73 24.27 -8.97
CA VAL A 857 11.20 24.09 -8.98
C VAL A 857 11.65 23.40 -10.25
N VAL A 858 11.00 22.31 -10.64
CA VAL A 858 11.25 21.61 -11.90
C VAL A 858 11.06 22.54 -13.08
N GLY A 859 9.97 23.33 -13.09
CA GLY A 859 9.66 24.25 -14.18
C GLY A 859 10.72 25.33 -14.30
N TRP A 860 11.15 25.87 -13.16
CA TRP A 860 12.24 26.83 -13.09
C TRP A 860 13.58 26.21 -13.53
N LEU A 861 13.93 25.00 -13.09
CA LEU A 861 15.16 24.31 -13.50
C LEU A 861 15.14 23.99 -15.00
N MET A 862 14.00 23.56 -15.55
CA MET A 862 13.78 23.36 -16.98
C MET A 862 14.00 24.65 -17.77
N PHE A 863 13.43 25.75 -17.29
CA PHE A 863 13.62 27.07 -17.86
C PHE A 863 15.09 27.50 -17.82
N MET A 864 15.78 27.35 -16.67
CA MET A 864 17.19 27.72 -16.52
C MET A 864 18.12 26.93 -17.44
N VAL A 865 17.91 25.61 -17.57
CA VAL A 865 18.66 24.77 -18.51
C VAL A 865 18.39 25.19 -19.96
N GLY A 866 17.13 25.47 -20.30
CA GLY A 866 16.75 25.95 -21.64
C GLY A 866 17.33 27.32 -21.97
N TRP A 867 17.29 28.25 -21.03
CA TRP A 867 17.71 29.63 -21.15
C TRP A 867 19.24 29.79 -21.21
N SER A 868 19.96 29.15 -20.30
CA SER A 868 21.44 29.21 -20.24
C SER A 868 22.11 28.72 -21.53
N ARG A 869 21.51 27.72 -22.21
CA ARG A 869 22.09 27.16 -23.45
C ARG A 869 21.62 27.84 -24.73
N SER A 870 20.46 28.50 -24.72
CA SER A 870 20.02 29.41 -25.78
C SER A 870 21.03 30.55 -25.98
N HIS A 871 21.64 31.06 -24.89
CA HIS A 871 22.69 32.08 -24.95
C HIS A 871 23.99 31.55 -25.58
N VAL A 872 24.47 30.37 -25.16
CA VAL A 872 25.71 29.76 -25.69
C VAL A 872 25.56 29.38 -27.17
N GLU A 873 24.38 28.93 -27.61
CA GLU A 873 24.12 28.65 -29.03
C GLU A 873 24.00 29.93 -29.86
N ARG A 874 23.44 31.02 -29.31
CA ARG A 874 23.51 32.35 -29.94
C ARG A 874 24.95 32.80 -30.12
N ASP A 875 25.79 32.69 -29.08
CA ASP A 875 27.20 33.09 -29.17
C ASP A 875 28.02 32.22 -30.15
N ILE A 876 27.69 30.93 -30.27
CA ILE A 876 28.33 30.03 -31.26
C ILE A 876 27.85 30.32 -32.68
N LEU A 877 26.57 30.63 -32.88
CA LEU A 877 26.03 30.99 -34.20
C LEU A 877 26.53 32.37 -34.64
N LEU A 878 26.61 33.34 -33.73
CA LEU A 878 27.17 34.67 -34.00
C LEU A 878 28.68 34.61 -34.28
N ARG A 879 29.45 33.77 -33.57
CA ARG A 879 30.86 33.51 -33.92
C ARG A 879 31.03 32.88 -35.29
N LYS A 880 30.06 32.06 -35.73
CA LYS A 880 30.10 31.43 -37.05
C LYS A 880 29.75 32.40 -38.18
N GLU A 881 28.96 33.44 -37.88
CA GLU A 881 28.70 34.56 -38.81
C GLU A 881 29.95 35.47 -38.89
N ASP A 882 30.62 35.75 -37.76
CA ASP A 882 31.88 36.52 -37.73
C ASP A 882 33.05 35.79 -38.45
N ASP A 883 33.15 34.46 -38.31
CA ASP A 883 34.17 33.65 -39.00
C ASP A 883 33.89 33.51 -40.51
N HIS A 884 32.62 33.64 -40.95
CA HIS A 884 32.27 33.66 -42.37
C HIS A 884 32.59 35.03 -43.02
N ASP A 885 32.44 36.14 -42.29
CA ASP A 885 32.74 37.49 -42.80
C ASP A 885 34.26 37.79 -42.85
N HIS A 886 35.08 37.01 -42.11
CA HIS A 886 36.54 37.05 -42.20
C HIS A 886 37.14 35.99 -43.14
N GLY A 887 36.40 34.96 -43.52
CA GLY A 887 36.84 33.91 -44.45
C GLY A 887 36.65 34.22 -45.94
N GLU A 888 35.84 35.22 -46.29
CA GLU A 888 35.56 35.60 -47.70
C GLU A 888 36.37 36.82 -48.20
N LYS A 889 37.33 37.34 -47.42
CA LYS A 889 38.19 38.47 -47.84
C LYS A 889 39.68 38.17 -48.06
N GLU A 890 40.13 36.92 -47.95
CA GLU A 890 41.55 36.55 -48.16
C GLU A 890 41.81 35.67 -49.40
N CYS A 891 40.84 35.48 -50.30
CA CYS A 891 41.06 34.71 -51.52
C CYS A 891 40.41 35.39 -52.74
N GLU A 892 40.86 36.57 -53.11
CA GLU A 892 40.84 37.03 -54.51
C GLU A 892 41.78 38.25 -54.65
N ASP A 893 42.60 38.21 -55.72
CA ASP A 893 43.45 39.27 -56.27
C ASP A 893 44.91 39.38 -55.78
N ASP A 894 45.74 38.49 -56.32
CA ASP A 894 47.18 38.69 -56.55
C ASP A 894 47.47 38.63 -58.07
N VAL A 895 47.04 39.61 -58.88
CA VAL A 895 47.62 39.90 -60.22
C VAL A 895 47.48 41.39 -60.59
N GLU A 896 48.65 42.03 -60.75
CA GLU A 896 48.97 43.22 -61.57
C GLU A 896 48.37 44.61 -61.27
N GLY A 897 49.27 45.52 -60.86
CA GLY A 897 49.67 46.63 -61.77
C GLY A 897 48.95 47.98 -61.66
N ALA A 898 49.56 48.89 -60.90
CA ALA A 898 49.77 50.32 -61.18
C ALA A 898 48.56 51.30 -61.37
N ALA A 899 48.73 52.45 -60.71
CA ALA A 899 48.23 53.80 -61.03
C ALA A 899 47.00 54.34 -60.26
N GLU A 900 47.32 55.36 -59.44
CA GLU A 900 46.66 56.67 -59.30
C GLU A 900 45.18 56.84 -58.88
N HIS A 901 45.06 57.59 -57.78
CA HIS A 901 44.17 58.74 -57.55
C HIS A 901 42.70 58.58 -57.09
N GLN A 902 42.49 59.18 -55.91
CA GLN A 902 41.45 60.17 -55.56
C GLN A 902 39.97 59.77 -55.37
N ASN A 903 39.57 59.85 -54.09
CA ASN A 903 38.63 60.84 -53.54
C ASN A 903 37.11 60.52 -53.48
N THR A 904 36.54 60.88 -52.31
CA THR A 904 35.16 61.37 -52.06
C THR A 904 33.98 60.41 -52.30
N GLN A 905 32.82 60.46 -51.62
CA GLN A 905 32.27 61.03 -50.37
C GLN A 905 30.77 60.63 -50.36
N ALA A 906 30.14 60.73 -49.18
CA ALA A 906 28.71 61.06 -48.98
C ALA A 906 27.65 59.97 -49.29
N GLU A 907 26.94 59.48 -48.26
CA GLU A 907 25.59 59.92 -47.82
C GLU A 907 24.45 59.29 -48.65
N LYS A 908 23.22 59.05 -48.19
CA LYS A 908 22.50 58.86 -46.91
C LYS A 908 21.01 58.83 -47.35
N VAL A 909 20.12 58.21 -46.58
CA VAL A 909 18.63 58.38 -46.66
C VAL A 909 18.01 57.73 -47.92
N GLY A 910 17.09 56.76 -47.87
CA GLY A 910 15.94 56.56 -47.00
C GLY A 910 14.69 57.03 -47.75
N LEU A 911 13.77 56.12 -48.12
CA LEU A 911 12.33 56.27 -47.91
C LEU A 911 11.49 55.14 -48.51
N GLN A 912 10.38 54.94 -47.82
CA GLN A 912 9.25 54.05 -47.99
C GLN A 912 8.30 54.59 -49.09
N ALA A 913 7.67 53.69 -49.88
CA ALA A 913 6.20 53.64 -50.12
C ALA A 913 5.80 53.13 -51.53
N ARG A 914 4.98 52.06 -51.50
CA ARG A 914 3.74 51.80 -52.26
C ARG A 914 3.71 51.78 -53.82
N LYS A 915 3.22 50.61 -54.28
CA LYS A 915 2.01 50.35 -55.11
C LYS A 915 2.16 50.05 -56.62
N ASP A 916 1.26 49.14 -57.02
CA ASP A 916 0.74 48.78 -58.36
C ASP A 916 1.62 47.84 -59.22
N GLY A 917 1.11 46.80 -59.90
CA GLY A 917 -0.25 46.28 -60.09
C GLY A 917 -0.28 45.09 -61.08
N THR A 918 -1.48 44.54 -61.29
CA THR A 918 -1.97 43.73 -62.45
C THR A 918 -1.42 42.29 -62.68
N ARG A 919 -2.25 41.23 -62.55
CA ARG A 919 -3.17 40.57 -63.55
C ARG A 919 -2.42 39.45 -64.32
N ALA A 920 -2.80 38.17 -64.38
CA ALA A 920 -4.04 37.52 -64.86
C ALA A 920 -4.05 36.02 -64.43
N ASN A 921 -5.17 35.48 -63.95
CA ASN A 921 -6.11 34.50 -64.56
C ASN A 921 -5.56 33.14 -65.05
N ASN A 922 -6.04 32.07 -64.38
CA ASN A 922 -6.69 30.82 -64.86
C ASN A 922 -6.83 29.93 -63.58
N GLU A 923 -8.00 29.72 -62.93
CA GLU A 923 -9.16 28.85 -63.31
C GLU A 923 -8.65 27.47 -63.81
N ASP A 924 -8.86 26.33 -63.12
CA ASP A 924 -10.13 25.68 -62.71
C ASP A 924 -9.97 24.96 -61.33
N GLU A 925 -10.91 25.08 -60.38
CA GLU A 925 -12.04 24.15 -60.09
C GLU A 925 -11.68 22.64 -60.04
N ASP A 926 -11.71 22.01 -58.87
CA ASP A 926 -12.85 21.14 -58.51
C ASP A 926 -12.79 20.56 -57.09
N ASP A 927 -14.00 20.26 -56.63
CA ASP A 927 -14.46 19.80 -55.31
C ASP A 927 -14.26 18.28 -55.10
N ASN A 928 -14.56 17.84 -53.87
CA ASN A 928 -14.91 16.48 -53.41
C ASN A 928 -13.90 15.49 -52.78
N SER A 929 -14.32 15.09 -51.56
CA SER A 929 -14.47 13.73 -51.00
C SER A 929 -13.26 12.93 -50.49
N ASP A 930 -13.35 12.63 -49.19
CA ASP A 930 -13.12 11.35 -48.50
C ASP A 930 -11.97 10.42 -48.95
N GLU A 931 -10.98 10.25 -48.05
CA GLU A 931 -10.61 8.97 -47.41
C GLU A 931 -9.75 9.17 -46.15
#